data_AF-A0A3N9UWR2-F1
#
_entry.id   AF-A0A3N9UWR2-F1
#
_cell.length_a   1.000
_cell.length_b   1.000
_cell.length_c   1.000
_cell.angle_alpha   90.00
_cell.angle_beta   90.00
_cell.angle_gamma   90.00
#
_symmetry.space_group_name_H-M   'P 1'
#
loop_
_entity.id
_entity.type
_entity.pdbx_description
1 polymer ?
#
loop_
_entity_poly.entity_id
_entity_poly.type
_entity_poly.pdbx_seq_one_letter_code
_entity_poly.pdbx_strand_id
1 'polypeptide(L)'
;MSRMLFAALVLAAVLLAAAGICSGQDYAEIRGPVSYVKSGETYTLGPKDMDNKFYGFFYDIDDDLGTESITLSVSIGDLLDGEATPAGVQYSTEVQRNRFELEDWGAYDSIGFLGDNYFAGYISDAGAYLAKTSDNQDLLSSEMISRVLNDSDDEMTLASGTTLPLKEGYEIRIVEVDVNGNQVYVNLYRNGARVAQGVVTTGTGSIGDSTFCYKKDSGDTSGLVSIAAHFRNAFRGSDRNYATVDGVFQISEMPEHVSSGSQYDKMRISSVTSSRIEMDNKDNTIHLSRNRDIPLMRGLRIRTSDQDVVSDSDPLRFYLYKRLTEPGLYQVNGRADVVVDGREADWDSRNFPGFYYDLDHDVGSESLSMKISGYLESGVLNPNDVAYRTRAMSVPFKHKDWGGYYVAGFLGERYLAGYSASGEGRTAFLQDSSDRSNLMEFGLLSRILIDSDDDINLTSGSVYPLKEGYELRIKGIDLHGNSVDISLARDGMVIISDYVVELSENPTFRYKAKLDDMSDVPLIAVNFRTLMTSSEISVAEIEGIWQISEDTIKIAEGMKLGKMTIFSVDSKEGEMSIEATNKDATISLGKDRTVGLIGDYYIKTADQNIVSEADPLRFFIFKEVSVAGSGEDAERRAATEAVASEQPVAVQDSEDAIEPGKPSAKPEEQKKQPGFPAILAFIAIGIFWRATWRDE
;
A
#
# COMPACT_ATOMS: atom_id res chain seq x y z
N MET A 1 -28.78 -0.90 -10.29
CA MET A 1 -29.06 -1.17 -8.85
C MET A 1 -28.13 -2.28 -8.32
N SER A 2 -26.80 -2.14 -8.45
CA SER A 2 -25.86 -3.24 -8.09
C SER A 2 -24.49 -2.85 -7.52
N ARG A 3 -24.06 -1.57 -7.54
CA ARG A 3 -22.78 -1.15 -6.92
C ARG A 3 -22.86 -1.11 -5.37
N MET A 4 -23.98 -0.67 -4.77
CA MET A 4 -24.12 -0.53 -3.30
C MET A 4 -24.15 -1.84 -2.48
N LEU A 5 -24.52 -3.00 -3.04
CA LEU A 5 -24.56 -4.26 -2.28
C LEU A 5 -23.19 -4.96 -2.14
N PHE A 6 -22.20 -4.59 -2.96
CA PHE A 6 -20.91 -5.29 -2.97
C PHE A 6 -19.98 -4.89 -1.83
N ALA A 7 -19.94 -3.59 -1.47
CA ALA A 7 -19.13 -3.10 -0.35
C ALA A 7 -19.49 -3.78 0.99
N ALA A 8 -20.79 -4.03 1.22
CA ALA A 8 -21.27 -4.64 2.45
C ALA A 8 -20.94 -6.13 2.61
N LEU A 9 -20.64 -6.85 1.51
CA LEU A 9 -20.43 -8.30 1.55
C LEU A 9 -18.96 -8.72 1.71
N VAL A 10 -18.01 -7.86 1.33
CA VAL A 10 -16.57 -8.12 1.47
C VAL A 10 -16.13 -8.05 2.93
N LEU A 11 -16.69 -7.09 3.69
CA LEU A 11 -16.31 -6.79 5.08
C LEU A 11 -16.46 -8.00 6.04
N ALA A 12 -17.43 -8.89 5.76
CA ALA A 12 -17.72 -10.06 6.59
C ALA A 12 -16.67 -11.19 6.52
N ALA A 13 -15.79 -11.19 5.51
CA ALA A 13 -14.75 -12.21 5.34
C ALA A 13 -13.41 -11.83 6.01
N VAL A 14 -13.14 -10.52 6.19
CA VAL A 14 -11.90 -10.00 6.80
C VAL A 14 -11.88 -10.18 8.33
N LEU A 15 -13.08 -10.20 8.93
CA LEU A 15 -13.31 -10.17 10.38
C LEU A 15 -12.90 -11.42 11.18
N LEU A 16 -12.27 -12.42 10.56
CA LEU A 16 -11.62 -13.55 11.27
C LEU A 16 -10.10 -13.63 11.08
N ALA A 17 -9.46 -12.66 10.40
CA ALA A 17 -8.00 -12.55 10.30
C ALA A 17 -7.47 -11.22 10.89
N ALA A 18 -8.25 -10.14 10.81
CA ALA A 18 -7.86 -8.80 11.25
C ALA A 18 -7.99 -8.56 12.78
N ALA A 19 -7.61 -9.56 13.59
CA ALA A 19 -7.51 -9.46 15.06
C ALA A 19 -6.07 -9.59 15.58
N GLY A 20 -5.12 -9.97 14.71
CA GLY A 20 -3.70 -9.79 15.00
C GLY A 20 -3.38 -8.30 15.12
N ILE A 21 -2.58 -7.93 16.11
CA ILE A 21 -2.23 -6.53 16.37
C ILE A 21 -1.53 -5.96 15.13
N CYS A 22 -2.10 -4.91 14.53
CA CYS A 22 -1.42 -4.15 13.49
C CYS A 22 -0.20 -3.44 14.09
N SER A 23 0.96 -4.10 14.08
CA SER A 23 2.26 -3.45 14.11
C SER A 23 2.48 -2.71 12.79
N GLY A 24 1.68 -1.66 12.57
CA GLY A 24 1.71 -0.88 11.35
C GLY A 24 3.10 -0.26 11.18
N GLN A 25 3.69 -0.43 10.01
CA GLN A 25 5.04 0.03 9.76
C GLN A 25 5.07 1.55 9.61
N ASP A 26 6.15 2.18 10.09
CA ASP A 26 6.40 3.63 9.97
C ASP A 26 6.50 4.09 8.51
N TYR A 27 6.71 3.15 7.58
CA TYR A 27 6.66 3.36 6.14
C TYR A 27 6.29 2.07 5.41
N ALA A 28 5.75 2.20 4.20
CA ALA A 28 5.69 1.13 3.22
C ALA A 28 6.76 1.34 2.14
N GLU A 29 7.12 0.26 1.44
CA GLU A 29 8.22 0.26 0.49
C GLU A 29 7.81 -0.38 -0.84
N ILE A 30 8.03 0.36 -1.93
CA ILE A 30 7.93 -0.15 -3.29
C ILE A 30 9.35 -0.24 -3.88
N ARG A 31 9.98 -1.41 -3.76
CA ARG A 31 11.29 -1.70 -4.36
C ARG A 31 11.20 -2.02 -5.85
N GLY A 32 12.31 -1.83 -6.55
CA GLY A 32 12.54 -2.34 -7.89
C GLY A 32 13.13 -3.77 -7.92
N PRO A 33 13.61 -4.21 -9.09
CA PRO A 33 14.44 -5.39 -9.25
C PRO A 33 15.77 -5.27 -8.49
N VAL A 34 16.34 -6.43 -8.17
CA VAL A 34 17.64 -6.54 -7.48
C VAL A 34 18.77 -6.47 -8.51
N SER A 35 19.70 -5.56 -8.27
CA SER A 35 20.90 -5.30 -9.09
C SER A 35 22.18 -5.60 -8.30
N TYR A 36 23.32 -5.60 -8.98
CA TYR A 36 24.61 -5.98 -8.40
C TYR A 36 25.65 -4.85 -8.63
N VAL A 37 26.38 -4.45 -7.60
CA VAL A 37 27.42 -3.43 -7.74
C VAL A 37 28.60 -4.02 -8.49
N LYS A 38 28.76 -3.59 -9.75
CA LYS A 38 29.77 -4.07 -10.70
C LYS A 38 30.29 -2.90 -11.52
N SER A 39 31.60 -2.67 -11.47
CA SER A 39 32.23 -1.55 -12.16
C SER A 39 32.07 -1.67 -13.69
N GLY A 40 31.42 -0.68 -14.30
CA GLY A 40 31.11 -0.63 -15.72
C GLY A 40 29.70 -1.10 -16.11
N GLU A 41 28.90 -1.65 -15.18
CA GLU A 41 27.51 -2.02 -15.45
C GLU A 41 26.56 -0.82 -15.39
N THR A 42 25.39 -0.95 -16.01
CA THR A 42 24.38 0.12 -16.08
C THR A 42 22.97 -0.46 -15.99
N TYR A 43 22.16 0.08 -15.08
CA TYR A 43 20.82 -0.38 -14.77
C TYR A 43 19.80 0.72 -15.10
N THR A 44 19.05 0.56 -16.18
CA THR A 44 17.95 1.46 -16.56
C THR A 44 16.62 0.85 -16.16
N LEU A 45 15.84 1.56 -15.34
CA LEU A 45 14.54 1.18 -14.80
C LEU A 45 13.46 2.16 -15.25
N GLY A 46 12.24 1.66 -15.46
CA GLY A 46 11.06 2.46 -15.84
C GLY A 46 9.75 1.74 -15.50
N PRO A 47 8.58 2.40 -15.62
CA PRO A 47 7.29 1.79 -15.30
C PRO A 47 6.84 0.74 -16.32
N LYS A 48 7.47 0.65 -17.51
CA LYS A 48 7.02 -0.18 -18.63
C LYS A 48 8.02 -1.24 -19.09
N ASP A 49 9.26 -1.19 -18.63
CA ASP A 49 10.28 -2.20 -18.95
C ASP A 49 9.88 -3.58 -18.40
N MET A 50 10.17 -4.65 -19.14
CA MET A 50 9.76 -6.02 -18.74
C MET A 50 10.64 -6.58 -17.61
N ASP A 51 11.97 -6.49 -17.78
CA ASP A 51 12.94 -7.04 -16.83
C ASP A 51 13.30 -6.05 -15.70
N ASN A 52 13.26 -4.76 -15.99
CA ASN A 52 13.72 -3.69 -15.09
C ASN A 52 12.58 -2.82 -14.50
N LYS A 53 11.35 -3.35 -14.42
CA LYS A 53 10.17 -2.55 -14.03
C LYS A 53 10.29 -1.94 -12.64
N PHE A 54 10.07 -0.63 -12.52
CA PHE A 54 10.05 0.07 -11.24
C PHE A 54 8.70 0.71 -10.93
N TYR A 55 7.97 0.06 -10.02
CA TYR A 55 6.61 0.43 -9.60
C TYR A 55 6.53 1.64 -8.66
N GLY A 56 7.68 2.23 -8.29
CA GLY A 56 7.72 3.52 -7.62
C GLY A 56 7.44 4.70 -8.57
N PHE A 57 7.50 4.48 -9.88
CA PHE A 57 7.12 5.44 -10.91
C PHE A 57 5.63 5.36 -11.28
N PHE A 58 5.14 6.44 -11.87
CA PHE A 58 3.77 6.52 -12.35
C PHE A 58 3.58 5.56 -13.52
N TYR A 59 2.53 4.74 -13.41
CA TYR A 59 2.01 3.95 -14.50
C TYR A 59 0.48 4.05 -14.51
N ASP A 60 -0.07 4.56 -15.60
CA ASP A 60 -1.48 4.40 -15.90
C ASP A 60 -1.69 3.10 -16.67
N ILE A 61 -2.57 2.25 -16.15
CA ILE A 61 -2.94 1.00 -16.81
C ILE A 61 -4.03 1.24 -17.87
N ASP A 62 -4.78 2.34 -17.75
CA ASP A 62 -5.96 2.60 -18.54
C ASP A 62 -5.50 3.14 -19.91
N ASP A 63 -4.73 4.24 -19.93
CA ASP A 63 -4.13 4.82 -21.14
C ASP A 63 -2.68 4.39 -21.47
N ASP A 64 -2.11 3.43 -20.72
CA ASP A 64 -0.72 2.94 -20.87
C ASP A 64 0.35 4.04 -20.71
N LEU A 65 0.10 5.01 -19.82
CA LEU A 65 0.99 6.15 -19.57
C LEU A 65 2.09 5.77 -18.57
N GLY A 66 3.30 6.28 -18.77
CA GLY A 66 4.46 6.01 -17.92
C GLY A 66 5.77 6.12 -18.70
N THR A 67 6.41 7.28 -18.62
CA THR A 67 7.67 7.64 -19.31
C THR A 67 8.86 7.84 -18.37
N GLU A 68 8.64 7.76 -17.05
CA GLU A 68 9.72 7.93 -16.07
C GLU A 68 10.81 6.86 -16.26
N SER A 69 12.05 7.28 -16.39
CA SER A 69 13.19 6.39 -16.52
C SER A 69 14.31 6.85 -15.61
N ILE A 70 15.00 5.92 -14.96
CA ILE A 70 16.21 6.18 -14.18
C ILE A 70 17.30 5.19 -14.53
N THR A 71 18.48 5.70 -14.84
CA THR A 71 19.68 4.94 -15.18
C THR A 71 20.72 5.11 -14.09
N LEU A 72 21.17 3.98 -13.53
CA LEU A 72 22.21 3.88 -12.51
C LEU A 72 23.46 3.26 -13.16
N SER A 73 24.46 4.08 -13.44
CA SER A 73 25.72 3.70 -14.09
C SER A 73 26.82 3.56 -13.04
N VAL A 74 27.18 2.33 -12.70
CA VAL A 74 28.24 2.04 -11.72
C VAL A 74 29.59 2.26 -12.38
N SER A 75 30.31 3.31 -11.99
CA SER A 75 31.59 3.71 -12.58
C SER A 75 32.75 2.94 -11.94
N ILE A 76 33.83 3.60 -11.51
CA ILE A 76 35.04 2.94 -11.00
C ILE A 76 34.77 2.40 -9.59
N GLY A 77 34.78 1.07 -9.43
CA GLY A 77 34.52 0.43 -8.14
C GLY A 77 33.03 0.38 -7.78
N ASP A 78 32.63 1.08 -6.73
CA ASP A 78 31.29 1.10 -6.13
C ASP A 78 30.53 2.41 -6.35
N LEU A 79 30.97 3.25 -7.29
CA LEU A 79 30.52 4.63 -7.42
C LEU A 79 29.39 4.83 -8.43
N LEU A 80 28.39 5.63 -8.07
CA LEU A 80 27.55 6.36 -9.03
C LEU A 80 28.08 7.80 -9.08
N ASP A 81 29.00 8.07 -10.00
CA ASP A 81 29.80 9.29 -9.97
C ASP A 81 29.13 10.50 -10.64
N GLY A 82 28.88 11.56 -9.87
CA GLY A 82 28.21 12.77 -10.35
C GLY A 82 29.03 13.58 -11.35
N GLU A 83 30.37 13.52 -11.28
CA GLU A 83 31.26 14.25 -12.21
C GLU A 83 31.63 13.46 -13.47
N ALA A 84 31.07 12.25 -13.64
CA ALA A 84 31.21 11.49 -14.86
C ALA A 84 30.42 12.11 -16.04
N THR A 85 30.64 11.60 -17.25
CA THR A 85 29.87 12.00 -18.44
C THR A 85 29.57 10.76 -19.29
N PRO A 86 28.32 10.24 -19.26
CA PRO A 86 27.19 10.67 -18.43
C PRO A 86 27.45 10.54 -16.92
N ALA A 87 26.67 11.26 -16.10
CA ALA A 87 26.69 11.15 -14.65
C ALA A 87 26.18 9.76 -14.19
N GLY A 88 26.62 9.31 -13.01
CA GLY A 88 26.34 7.98 -12.47
C GLY A 88 24.87 7.71 -12.14
N VAL A 89 24.06 8.74 -11.98
CA VAL A 89 22.60 8.66 -11.99
C VAL A 89 22.04 9.68 -12.97
N GLN A 90 21.17 9.21 -13.86
CA GLN A 90 20.37 10.04 -14.74
C GLN A 90 18.90 9.65 -14.60
N TYR A 91 18.00 10.62 -14.49
CA TYR A 91 16.55 10.40 -14.59
C TYR A 91 15.98 11.26 -15.71
N SER A 92 14.94 10.77 -16.39
CA SER A 92 14.16 11.59 -17.30
C SER A 92 12.71 11.15 -17.36
N THR A 93 11.83 12.07 -17.72
CA THR A 93 10.43 11.81 -17.99
C THR A 93 9.96 12.68 -19.16
N GLU A 94 9.03 12.17 -19.96
CA GLU A 94 8.57 12.75 -21.23
C GLU A 94 7.05 12.88 -21.24
N VAL A 95 6.53 13.94 -21.86
CA VAL A 95 5.08 14.09 -22.01
C VAL A 95 4.51 12.99 -22.91
N GLN A 96 3.39 12.41 -22.50
CA GLN A 96 2.54 11.61 -23.35
C GLN A 96 1.20 12.32 -23.52
N ARG A 97 0.69 12.33 -24.75
CA ARG A 97 -0.71 12.66 -25.00
C ARG A 97 -1.61 11.72 -24.19
N ASN A 98 -2.44 12.27 -23.31
CA ASN A 98 -3.67 11.61 -22.89
C ASN A 98 -4.91 12.26 -23.53
N ARG A 99 -6.02 11.51 -23.62
CA ARG A 99 -7.36 12.07 -23.84
C ARG A 99 -7.95 12.49 -22.49
N PHE A 100 -9.03 13.27 -22.52
CA PHE A 100 -9.95 13.31 -21.38
C PHE A 100 -10.92 12.15 -21.50
N GLU A 101 -11.43 11.64 -20.39
CA GLU A 101 -12.44 10.56 -20.42
C GLU A 101 -13.69 11.00 -21.18
N LEU A 102 -14.11 12.27 -20.99
CA LEU A 102 -15.05 12.92 -21.90
C LEU A 102 -14.31 13.40 -23.16
N GLU A 103 -14.13 12.51 -24.15
CA GLU A 103 -13.30 12.74 -25.36
C GLU A 103 -13.57 14.07 -26.10
N ASP A 104 -14.82 14.56 -26.09
CA ASP A 104 -15.22 15.83 -26.73
C ASP A 104 -14.48 17.07 -26.17
N TRP A 105 -13.88 16.97 -24.98
CA TRP A 105 -12.99 18.00 -24.43
C TRP A 105 -11.63 18.07 -25.13
N GLY A 106 -11.16 16.98 -25.75
CA GLY A 106 -9.91 16.88 -26.49
C GLY A 106 -8.84 16.02 -25.82
N ALA A 107 -7.66 16.61 -25.62
CA ALA A 107 -6.48 15.92 -25.11
C ALA A 107 -5.54 16.89 -24.37
N TYR A 108 -4.67 16.33 -23.52
CA TYR A 108 -3.63 17.04 -22.79
C TYR A 108 -2.31 16.27 -22.80
N ASP A 109 -1.22 16.97 -22.53
CA ASP A 109 0.10 16.38 -22.31
C ASP A 109 0.20 16.00 -20.82
N SER A 110 0.25 14.69 -20.55
CA SER A 110 0.39 14.07 -19.23
C SER A 110 1.85 13.66 -19.02
N ILE A 111 2.39 13.85 -17.82
CA ILE A 111 3.78 13.52 -17.49
C ILE A 111 3.87 12.92 -16.08
N GLY A 112 4.48 11.74 -15.96
CA GLY A 112 4.79 11.15 -14.66
C GLY A 112 6.00 11.86 -14.06
N PHE A 113 5.94 12.33 -12.81
CA PHE A 113 7.07 12.97 -12.15
C PHE A 113 7.21 12.51 -10.70
N LEU A 114 8.33 11.81 -10.42
CA LEU A 114 8.67 11.19 -9.13
C LEU A 114 7.56 10.26 -8.61
N GLY A 115 6.85 9.61 -9.55
CA GLY A 115 5.78 8.66 -9.30
C GLY A 115 4.40 9.22 -8.97
N ASP A 116 4.07 10.43 -9.42
CA ASP A 116 2.70 10.96 -9.52
C ASP A 116 2.41 11.44 -10.95
N ASN A 117 1.13 11.52 -11.37
CA ASN A 117 0.76 12.09 -12.67
C ASN A 117 0.53 13.61 -12.63
N TYR A 118 1.07 14.32 -13.61
CA TYR A 118 0.88 15.76 -13.78
C TYR A 118 0.45 16.14 -15.20
N PHE A 119 -0.34 17.20 -15.29
CA PHE A 119 -0.64 17.94 -16.51
C PHE A 119 0.53 18.88 -16.85
N ALA A 120 1.01 18.80 -18.09
CA ALA A 120 2.05 19.66 -18.67
C ALA A 120 1.50 20.70 -19.66
N GLY A 121 0.35 20.43 -20.30
CA GLY A 121 -0.31 21.39 -21.20
C GLY A 121 -1.55 20.83 -21.91
N TYR A 122 -2.35 21.70 -22.53
CA TYR A 122 -3.48 21.30 -23.39
C TYR A 122 -3.04 21.13 -24.85
N ILE A 123 -3.47 20.04 -25.51
CA ILE A 123 -3.11 19.79 -26.91
C ILE A 123 -4.10 20.49 -27.85
N SER A 124 -3.60 21.38 -28.70
CA SER A 124 -4.39 22.35 -29.49
C SER A 124 -5.01 21.78 -30.78
N ASP A 125 -5.70 20.64 -30.68
CA ASP A 125 -6.25 19.92 -31.83
C ASP A 125 -7.48 20.56 -32.50
N ALA A 126 -7.80 20.05 -33.69
CA ALA A 126 -9.02 20.33 -34.46
C ALA A 126 -10.32 19.79 -33.83
N GLY A 127 -10.41 19.77 -32.50
CA GLY A 127 -11.57 19.41 -31.68
C GLY A 127 -11.47 20.08 -30.32
N ALA A 128 -10.40 19.77 -29.58
CA ALA A 128 -10.04 20.23 -28.24
C ALA A 128 -10.71 21.54 -27.75
N TYR A 129 -11.75 21.38 -26.92
CA TYR A 129 -12.52 22.48 -26.36
C TYR A 129 -11.80 23.15 -25.19
N LEU A 130 -11.22 22.38 -24.25
CA LEU A 130 -10.55 22.96 -23.07
C LEU A 130 -9.27 23.72 -23.45
N ALA A 131 -8.55 23.23 -24.48
CA ALA A 131 -7.43 23.94 -25.10
C ALA A 131 -7.87 25.32 -25.60
N LYS A 132 -8.86 25.38 -26.51
CA LYS A 132 -9.38 26.63 -27.10
C LYS A 132 -10.05 27.56 -26.10
N THR A 133 -10.48 27.02 -24.96
CA THR A 133 -11.05 27.82 -23.87
C THR A 133 -9.95 28.50 -23.06
N SER A 134 -8.78 27.87 -22.87
CA SER A 134 -7.66 28.40 -22.09
C SER A 134 -6.88 29.52 -22.80
N ASP A 135 -6.41 30.53 -22.05
CA ASP A 135 -5.72 31.70 -22.63
C ASP A 135 -4.22 31.45 -22.87
N ASN A 136 -3.53 30.78 -21.94
CA ASN A 136 -2.32 30.01 -22.21
C ASN A 136 -2.62 28.52 -21.98
N GLN A 137 -2.01 27.65 -22.79
CA GLN A 137 -2.25 26.21 -22.84
C GLN A 137 -1.05 25.39 -22.32
N ASP A 138 0.16 25.95 -22.35
CA ASP A 138 1.41 25.25 -22.04
C ASP A 138 1.91 25.68 -20.65
N LEU A 139 2.09 24.70 -19.77
CA LEU A 139 2.56 24.89 -18.39
C LEU A 139 4.05 24.53 -18.27
N LEU A 140 4.51 23.49 -18.98
CA LEU A 140 5.88 22.99 -18.94
C LEU A 140 6.89 23.95 -19.61
N SER A 141 6.51 24.68 -20.65
CA SER A 141 7.31 25.79 -21.20
C SER A 141 7.46 26.98 -20.25
N SER A 142 6.72 26.99 -19.13
CA SER A 142 6.90 27.93 -18.01
C SER A 142 7.55 27.24 -16.78
N GLU A 143 8.26 26.12 -16.99
CA GLU A 143 8.91 25.28 -15.98
C GLU A 143 7.97 24.85 -14.84
N MET A 144 6.70 24.56 -15.16
CA MET A 144 5.69 24.12 -14.20
C MET A 144 4.93 22.88 -14.69
N ILE A 145 4.48 22.05 -13.76
CA ILE A 145 3.54 20.94 -14.01
C ILE A 145 2.50 20.91 -12.88
N SER A 146 1.24 20.58 -13.15
CA SER A 146 0.18 20.55 -12.11
C SER A 146 -0.43 19.17 -11.97
N ARG A 147 -0.55 18.64 -10.74
CA ARG A 147 -1.05 17.28 -10.50
C ARG A 147 -2.48 17.13 -11.03
N VAL A 148 -2.76 16.06 -11.77
CA VAL A 148 -4.14 15.72 -12.17
C VAL A 148 -4.89 15.24 -10.93
N LEU A 149 -6.04 15.84 -10.66
CA LEU A 149 -6.82 15.63 -9.43
C LEU A 149 -8.18 14.95 -9.68
N ASN A 150 -8.71 15.09 -10.89
CA ASN A 150 -9.81 14.31 -11.43
C ASN A 150 -9.78 14.35 -12.97
N ASP A 151 -10.05 13.22 -13.61
CA ASP A 151 -10.48 13.10 -15.01
C ASP A 151 -11.41 11.89 -15.04
N SER A 152 -12.64 12.05 -15.53
CA SER A 152 -13.72 11.06 -15.36
C SER A 152 -14.98 11.46 -16.10
N ASP A 153 -15.69 10.49 -16.69
CA ASP A 153 -17.02 10.64 -17.31
C ASP A 153 -18.20 10.09 -16.45
N ASP A 154 -17.91 9.57 -15.24
CA ASP A 154 -18.82 8.80 -14.38
C ASP A 154 -20.13 9.57 -14.06
N GLU A 155 -21.29 9.00 -14.39
CA GLU A 155 -22.58 9.72 -14.35
C GLU A 155 -23.06 10.01 -12.90
N MET A 156 -23.12 11.30 -12.53
CA MET A 156 -23.66 11.76 -11.25
C MET A 156 -24.88 12.69 -11.43
N THR A 157 -26.06 12.24 -10.99
CA THR A 157 -27.24 13.12 -10.89
C THR A 157 -27.22 13.95 -9.60
N LEU A 158 -27.05 15.26 -9.75
CA LEU A 158 -27.14 16.26 -8.68
C LEU A 158 -28.60 16.72 -8.50
N ALA A 159 -28.96 17.13 -7.28
CA ALA A 159 -30.25 17.76 -6.98
C ALA A 159 -30.05 19.19 -6.45
N SER A 160 -31.01 20.08 -6.64
CA SER A 160 -30.95 21.46 -6.14
C SER A 160 -30.78 21.47 -4.61
N GLY A 161 -29.62 21.98 -4.16
CA GLY A 161 -29.22 21.98 -2.75
C GLY A 161 -28.20 20.89 -2.36
N THR A 162 -27.90 19.92 -3.22
CA THR A 162 -26.73 19.04 -3.07
C THR A 162 -25.50 19.66 -3.73
N THR A 163 -24.34 19.02 -3.57
CA THR A 163 -23.07 19.48 -4.10
C THR A 163 -22.37 18.34 -4.85
N LEU A 164 -21.61 18.69 -5.90
CA LEU A 164 -20.59 17.84 -6.51
C LEU A 164 -19.28 18.18 -5.80
N PRO A 165 -18.74 17.31 -4.93
CA PRO A 165 -17.48 17.56 -4.26
C PRO A 165 -16.30 17.45 -5.24
N LEU A 166 -15.36 18.37 -5.11
CA LEU A 166 -14.11 18.39 -5.89
C LEU A 166 -12.91 18.40 -4.91
N LYS A 167 -11.69 18.23 -5.42
CA LYS A 167 -10.48 18.26 -4.58
C LYS A 167 -10.14 19.70 -4.15
N GLU A 168 -9.21 19.85 -3.20
CA GLU A 168 -8.73 21.16 -2.68
C GLU A 168 -9.80 22.09 -2.08
N GLY A 169 -10.88 21.50 -1.54
CA GLY A 169 -11.97 22.23 -0.90
C GLY A 169 -12.94 22.88 -1.88
N TYR A 170 -12.91 22.49 -3.15
CA TYR A 170 -13.86 22.91 -4.17
C TYR A 170 -15.17 22.13 -4.13
N GLU A 171 -16.26 22.77 -4.54
CA GLU A 171 -17.57 22.13 -4.72
C GLU A 171 -18.37 22.88 -5.80
N ILE A 172 -19.04 22.12 -6.67
CA ILE A 172 -20.00 22.65 -7.65
C ILE A 172 -21.41 22.48 -7.08
N ARG A 173 -22.25 23.52 -7.23
CA ARG A 173 -23.66 23.52 -6.76
C ARG A 173 -24.60 23.98 -7.86
N ILE A 174 -25.61 23.17 -8.18
CA ILE A 174 -26.72 23.61 -9.04
C ILE A 174 -27.71 24.44 -8.22
N VAL A 175 -28.05 25.63 -8.72
CA VAL A 175 -28.85 26.64 -8.02
C VAL A 175 -30.30 26.59 -8.48
N GLU A 176 -30.51 26.71 -9.80
CA GLU A 176 -31.82 26.57 -10.44
C GLU A 176 -31.65 25.93 -11.82
N VAL A 177 -32.66 25.18 -12.26
CA VAL A 177 -32.83 24.71 -13.64
C VAL A 177 -33.99 25.50 -14.25
N ASP A 178 -33.87 25.92 -15.50
CA ASP A 178 -34.87 26.76 -16.16
C ASP A 178 -36.25 26.06 -16.32
N VAL A 179 -37.25 26.80 -16.80
CA VAL A 179 -38.63 26.30 -16.96
C VAL A 179 -38.77 25.19 -18.01
N ASN A 180 -37.83 25.07 -18.95
CA ASN A 180 -37.84 24.05 -20.00
C ASN A 180 -37.00 22.80 -19.65
N GLY A 181 -36.13 22.88 -18.64
CA GLY A 181 -35.22 21.79 -18.27
C GLY A 181 -33.96 21.71 -19.14
N ASN A 182 -33.61 22.78 -19.89
CA ASN A 182 -32.47 22.80 -20.80
C ASN A 182 -31.38 23.81 -20.42
N GLN A 183 -31.53 24.59 -19.34
CA GLN A 183 -30.43 25.39 -18.78
C GLN A 183 -30.29 25.21 -17.27
N VAL A 184 -29.04 25.18 -16.78
CA VAL A 184 -28.69 25.07 -15.35
C VAL A 184 -27.88 26.30 -14.93
N TYR A 185 -28.30 26.98 -13.87
CA TYR A 185 -27.48 27.98 -13.20
C TYR A 185 -26.61 27.32 -12.12
N VAL A 186 -25.30 27.47 -12.26
CA VAL A 186 -24.26 26.75 -11.51
C VAL A 186 -23.38 27.74 -10.75
N ASN A 187 -23.06 27.42 -9.50
CA ASN A 187 -22.07 28.13 -8.69
C ASN A 187 -20.90 27.20 -8.34
N LEU A 188 -19.67 27.68 -8.46
CA LEU A 188 -18.47 27.06 -7.91
C LEU A 188 -18.10 27.74 -6.59
N TYR A 189 -17.93 26.95 -5.53
CA TYR A 189 -17.44 27.41 -4.24
C TYR A 189 -16.09 26.78 -3.92
N ARG A 190 -15.29 27.48 -3.12
CA ARG A 190 -14.14 26.92 -2.40
C ARG A 190 -14.27 27.23 -0.93
N ASN A 191 -14.15 26.23 -0.06
CA ASN A 191 -14.22 26.40 1.41
C ASN A 191 -15.44 27.23 1.87
N GLY A 192 -16.59 27.05 1.21
CA GLY A 192 -17.84 27.78 1.48
C GLY A 192 -17.96 29.18 0.87
N ALA A 193 -16.91 29.74 0.26
CA ALA A 193 -16.95 31.01 -0.47
C ALA A 193 -17.20 30.78 -1.97
N ARG A 194 -18.16 31.48 -2.58
CA ARG A 194 -18.40 31.38 -4.04
C ARG A 194 -17.28 32.10 -4.79
N VAL A 195 -16.58 31.40 -5.67
CA VAL A 195 -15.50 31.96 -6.50
C VAL A 195 -15.91 32.19 -7.96
N ALA A 196 -16.85 31.40 -8.48
CA ALA A 196 -17.36 31.54 -9.85
C ALA A 196 -18.83 31.12 -9.95
N GLN A 197 -19.47 31.49 -11.06
CA GLN A 197 -20.85 31.18 -11.40
C GLN A 197 -21.03 31.20 -12.92
N GLY A 198 -21.96 30.41 -13.45
CA GLY A 198 -22.22 30.32 -14.88
C GLY A 198 -23.60 29.72 -15.18
N VAL A 199 -24.05 29.85 -16.43
CA VAL A 199 -25.22 29.13 -16.95
C VAL A 199 -24.75 28.21 -18.05
N VAL A 200 -25.08 26.92 -17.95
CA VAL A 200 -24.83 25.92 -18.99
C VAL A 200 -26.15 25.53 -19.67
N THR A 201 -26.09 25.17 -20.94
CA THR A 201 -27.24 24.68 -21.74
C THR A 201 -27.06 23.20 -22.00
N THR A 202 -28.01 22.38 -21.54
CA THR A 202 -27.89 20.91 -21.50
C THR A 202 -28.73 20.22 -22.58
N GLY A 203 -28.40 18.97 -22.90
CA GLY A 203 -29.15 18.09 -23.82
C GLY A 203 -29.08 18.45 -25.30
N THR A 204 -29.05 19.74 -25.67
CA THR A 204 -28.89 20.22 -27.06
C THR A 204 -27.89 21.37 -27.20
N GLY A 205 -27.07 21.63 -26.18
CA GLY A 205 -25.92 22.52 -26.29
C GLY A 205 -24.80 21.89 -27.13
N SER A 206 -23.85 22.70 -27.61
CA SER A 206 -22.53 22.16 -27.96
C SER A 206 -21.77 21.78 -26.69
N ILE A 207 -20.69 21.00 -26.81
CA ILE A 207 -19.79 20.70 -25.67
C ILE A 207 -19.41 21.96 -24.86
N GLY A 208 -19.25 23.10 -25.53
CA GLY A 208 -18.91 24.37 -24.89
C GLY A 208 -20.07 25.18 -24.31
N ASP A 209 -21.32 24.85 -24.65
CA ASP A 209 -22.51 25.38 -23.98
C ASP A 209 -22.88 24.51 -22.77
N SER A 210 -22.63 23.20 -22.85
CA SER A 210 -22.91 22.20 -21.82
C SER A 210 -21.85 22.12 -20.72
N THR A 211 -20.63 22.63 -20.95
CA THR A 211 -19.52 22.59 -19.98
C THR A 211 -19.42 23.87 -19.16
N PHE A 212 -19.38 23.74 -17.84
CA PHE A 212 -18.94 24.80 -16.93
C PHE A 212 -17.41 24.75 -16.78
N CYS A 213 -16.71 25.80 -17.23
CA CYS A 213 -15.27 25.95 -17.10
C CYS A 213 -14.90 27.04 -16.06
N TYR A 214 -13.96 26.72 -15.17
CA TYR A 214 -13.30 27.69 -14.30
C TYR A 214 -11.84 27.89 -14.72
N LYS A 215 -11.51 29.14 -15.05
CA LYS A 215 -10.14 29.57 -15.36
C LYS A 215 -9.40 30.02 -14.11
N LYS A 216 -8.10 29.75 -14.07
CA LYS A 216 -7.19 30.30 -13.07
C LYS A 216 -5.79 30.53 -13.64
N ASP A 217 -5.09 31.49 -13.06
CA ASP A 217 -3.67 31.71 -13.32
C ASP A 217 -2.83 30.74 -12.46
N SER A 218 -1.91 30.01 -13.10
CA SER A 218 -1.02 29.02 -12.49
C SER A 218 0.43 29.48 -12.66
N GLY A 219 0.98 30.13 -11.64
CA GLY A 219 2.24 30.86 -11.76
C GLY A 219 2.13 31.96 -12.83
N ASP A 220 3.07 31.97 -13.78
CA ASP A 220 3.04 32.90 -14.93
C ASP A 220 2.07 32.46 -16.07
N THR A 221 1.54 31.23 -16.02
CA THR A 221 0.56 30.71 -17.00
C THR A 221 -0.85 31.21 -16.66
N SER A 222 -1.25 32.32 -17.29
CA SER A 222 -2.56 32.95 -17.08
C SER A 222 -3.73 32.27 -17.81
N GLY A 223 -4.93 32.35 -17.22
CA GLY A 223 -6.19 31.99 -17.87
C GLY A 223 -6.36 30.52 -18.29
N LEU A 224 -5.61 29.60 -17.66
CA LEU A 224 -5.71 28.16 -17.87
C LEU A 224 -7.02 27.62 -17.29
N VAL A 225 -7.75 26.78 -18.02
CA VAL A 225 -8.90 26.06 -17.41
C VAL A 225 -8.35 25.05 -16.40
N SER A 226 -8.81 25.16 -15.14
CA SER A 226 -8.33 24.34 -14.01
C SER A 226 -9.39 23.40 -13.45
N ILE A 227 -10.67 23.70 -13.67
CA ILE A 227 -11.82 22.82 -13.41
C ILE A 227 -12.77 22.90 -14.61
N ALA A 228 -13.21 21.75 -15.11
CA ALA A 228 -14.30 21.64 -16.08
C ALA A 228 -15.34 20.62 -15.58
N ALA A 229 -16.63 20.90 -15.81
CA ALA A 229 -17.72 19.97 -15.52
C ALA A 229 -18.78 20.03 -16.62
N HIS A 230 -19.06 18.90 -17.27
CA HIS A 230 -20.06 18.78 -18.32
C HIS A 230 -21.43 18.43 -17.73
N PHE A 231 -22.50 18.96 -18.31
CA PHE A 231 -23.87 18.73 -17.85
C PHE A 231 -24.73 18.13 -18.96
N ARG A 232 -24.75 16.80 -19.06
CA ARG A 232 -25.55 16.01 -20.02
C ARG A 232 -26.97 16.51 -20.23
N ASN A 233 -27.70 16.67 -19.12
CA ASN A 233 -29.13 16.96 -19.09
C ASN A 233 -29.52 17.64 -17.79
N ALA A 234 -30.71 18.25 -17.78
CA ALA A 234 -31.34 18.77 -16.58
C ALA A 234 -32.84 18.44 -16.56
N PHE A 235 -33.44 18.54 -15.37
CA PHE A 235 -34.86 18.30 -15.17
C PHE A 235 -35.42 19.18 -14.05
N ARG A 236 -36.49 19.90 -14.34
CA ARG A 236 -37.24 20.69 -13.36
C ARG A 236 -38.39 19.86 -12.79
N GLY A 237 -38.15 19.25 -11.64
CA GLY A 237 -39.19 18.55 -10.88
C GLY A 237 -40.15 19.52 -10.17
N SER A 238 -41.19 18.96 -9.54
CA SER A 238 -42.17 19.72 -8.74
C SER A 238 -41.55 20.40 -7.52
N ASP A 239 -40.66 19.70 -6.83
CA ASP A 239 -40.14 20.07 -5.50
C ASP A 239 -38.62 20.31 -5.48
N ARG A 240 -37.90 19.78 -6.48
CA ARG A 240 -36.45 19.91 -6.67
C ARG A 240 -36.10 19.93 -8.15
N ASN A 241 -35.04 20.65 -8.49
CA ASN A 241 -34.39 20.53 -9.78
C ASN A 241 -33.31 19.45 -9.74
N TYR A 242 -32.99 18.88 -10.89
CA TYR A 242 -31.93 17.88 -11.05
C TYR A 242 -31.08 18.21 -12.27
N ALA A 243 -29.81 17.82 -12.25
CA ALA A 243 -28.93 17.85 -13.42
C ALA A 243 -27.96 16.67 -13.37
N THR A 244 -27.69 16.05 -14.52
CA THR A 244 -26.71 14.97 -14.63
C THR A 244 -25.40 15.53 -15.13
N VAL A 245 -24.32 15.22 -14.40
CA VAL A 245 -22.93 15.46 -14.79
C VAL A 245 -22.35 14.12 -15.25
N ASP A 246 -21.62 14.14 -16.36
CA ASP A 246 -21.07 13.00 -17.10
C ASP A 246 -19.68 13.38 -17.67
N GLY A 247 -18.87 14.04 -16.83
CA GLY A 247 -17.60 14.65 -17.23
C GLY A 247 -17.12 15.64 -16.17
N VAL A 248 -16.00 15.34 -15.50
CA VAL A 248 -15.36 16.22 -14.52
C VAL A 248 -13.83 16.16 -14.63
N PHE A 249 -13.21 17.26 -15.05
CA PHE A 249 -11.75 17.43 -15.06
C PHE A 249 -11.32 18.44 -14.00
N GLN A 250 -10.23 18.15 -13.28
CA GLN A 250 -9.59 19.05 -12.32
C GLN A 250 -8.07 18.83 -12.28
N ILE A 251 -7.32 19.93 -12.31
CA ILE A 251 -5.90 19.97 -11.93
C ILE A 251 -5.71 20.73 -10.61
N SER A 252 -4.56 20.54 -9.96
CA SER A 252 -4.18 21.25 -8.74
C SER A 252 -3.99 22.74 -8.97
N GLU A 253 -4.29 23.55 -7.96
CA GLU A 253 -3.91 24.97 -7.95
C GLU A 253 -2.49 25.22 -7.42
N MET A 254 -1.78 24.17 -7.01
CA MET A 254 -0.42 24.21 -6.49
C MET A 254 0.50 23.48 -7.46
N PRO A 255 0.96 24.16 -8.54
CA PRO A 255 1.88 23.56 -9.50
C PRO A 255 3.23 23.24 -8.85
N GLU A 256 3.85 22.16 -9.30
CA GLU A 256 5.25 21.86 -9.04
C GLU A 256 6.12 22.73 -9.94
N HIS A 257 7.14 23.37 -9.39
CA HIS A 257 8.14 24.09 -10.16
C HIS A 257 9.31 23.15 -10.50
N VAL A 258 9.54 22.96 -11.80
CA VAL A 258 10.51 22.00 -12.34
C VAL A 258 11.71 22.70 -13.00
N SER A 259 12.09 23.89 -12.52
CA SER A 259 13.15 24.71 -13.11
C SER A 259 14.53 24.06 -13.17
N SER A 260 15.27 24.32 -14.24
CA SER A 260 16.66 23.84 -14.37
C SER A 260 17.55 24.33 -13.22
N GLY A 261 18.36 23.43 -12.65
CA GLY A 261 19.19 23.65 -11.47
C GLY A 261 18.52 23.34 -10.12
N SER A 262 17.21 23.12 -10.09
CA SER A 262 16.46 22.77 -8.85
C SER A 262 16.99 21.48 -8.21
N GLN A 263 17.24 21.50 -6.91
CA GLN A 263 17.85 20.40 -6.15
C GLN A 263 16.79 19.52 -5.47
N TYR A 264 16.97 18.21 -5.56
CA TYR A 264 16.12 17.16 -5.01
C TYR A 264 17.00 16.11 -4.31
N ASP A 265 17.28 16.32 -3.02
CA ASP A 265 18.24 15.55 -2.20
C ASP A 265 19.66 15.47 -2.79
N LYS A 266 19.93 14.48 -3.65
CA LYS A 266 21.22 14.29 -4.36
C LYS A 266 21.12 14.47 -5.87
N MET A 267 19.90 14.51 -6.39
CA MET A 267 19.61 14.76 -7.79
C MET A 267 19.33 16.25 -7.98
N ARG A 268 19.45 16.72 -9.21
CA ARG A 268 19.05 18.07 -9.62
C ARG A 268 18.48 18.05 -11.02
N ILE A 269 17.55 18.95 -11.32
CA ILE A 269 17.02 19.11 -12.67
C ILE A 269 18.13 19.65 -13.57
N SER A 270 18.53 18.85 -14.56
CA SER A 270 19.63 19.16 -15.46
C SER A 270 19.14 19.86 -16.73
N SER A 271 17.97 19.47 -17.25
CA SER A 271 17.31 20.14 -18.37
C SER A 271 15.78 20.12 -18.25
N VAL A 272 15.15 21.11 -18.88
CA VAL A 272 13.71 21.19 -19.09
C VAL A 272 13.51 21.58 -20.54
N THR A 273 12.55 20.93 -21.20
CA THR A 273 12.07 21.28 -22.54
C THR A 273 10.55 21.18 -22.55
N SER A 274 9.90 21.69 -23.60
CA SER A 274 8.44 21.66 -23.75
C SER A 274 7.82 20.24 -23.83
N SER A 275 8.62 19.18 -23.77
CA SER A 275 8.16 17.79 -23.81
C SER A 275 8.92 16.83 -22.88
N ARG A 276 9.90 17.31 -22.10
CA ARG A 276 10.83 16.43 -21.34
C ARG A 276 11.48 17.15 -20.17
N ILE A 277 11.58 16.46 -19.03
CA ILE A 277 12.36 16.86 -17.85
C ILE A 277 13.52 15.87 -17.70
N GLU A 278 14.73 16.36 -17.44
CA GLU A 278 15.91 15.54 -17.11
C GLU A 278 16.48 15.92 -15.74
N MET A 279 17.04 14.93 -15.04
CA MET A 279 17.76 15.11 -13.78
C MET A 279 19.07 14.32 -13.79
N ASP A 280 20.10 14.83 -13.12
CA ASP A 280 21.38 14.14 -12.90
C ASP A 280 21.78 14.19 -11.42
N ASN A 281 22.72 13.33 -10.98
CA ASN A 281 23.38 13.46 -9.67
C ASN A 281 24.68 14.26 -9.73
N LYS A 282 24.81 15.19 -10.68
CA LYS A 282 26.03 16.00 -10.76
C LYS A 282 26.20 16.85 -9.50
N ASP A 283 27.46 17.15 -9.16
CA ASP A 283 27.90 17.70 -7.89
C ASP A 283 27.74 16.70 -6.69
N ASN A 284 27.23 15.46 -6.91
CA ASN A 284 26.89 14.47 -5.87
C ASN A 284 27.28 13.00 -6.19
N THR A 285 28.56 12.63 -6.06
CA THR A 285 29.01 11.22 -6.12
C THR A 285 28.41 10.34 -5.00
N ILE A 286 27.92 9.15 -5.34
CA ILE A 286 27.30 8.19 -4.40
C ILE A 286 28.16 6.93 -4.30
N HIS A 287 28.39 6.44 -3.08
CA HIS A 287 29.13 5.20 -2.79
C HIS A 287 28.18 4.06 -2.42
N LEU A 288 28.18 2.97 -3.19
CA LEU A 288 27.40 1.76 -2.94
C LEU A 288 28.20 0.78 -2.06
N SER A 289 28.36 1.15 -0.79
CA SER A 289 28.96 0.31 0.27
C SER A 289 27.94 -0.66 0.86
N ARG A 290 28.34 -1.63 1.70
CA ARG A 290 27.41 -2.48 2.49
C ARG A 290 26.54 -1.69 3.46
N ASN A 291 25.36 -2.22 3.75
CA ASN A 291 24.40 -1.74 4.76
C ASN A 291 24.12 -0.23 4.65
N ARG A 292 23.72 0.24 3.47
CA ARG A 292 23.40 1.64 3.22
C ARG A 292 21.96 1.79 2.79
N ASP A 293 21.26 2.70 3.46
CA ASP A 293 19.99 3.28 3.00
C ASP A 293 20.26 4.73 2.56
N ILE A 294 20.27 4.96 1.26
CA ILE A 294 20.78 6.18 0.63
C ILE A 294 19.63 7.01 0.05
N PRO A 295 19.35 8.24 0.54
CA PRO A 295 18.42 9.15 -0.13
C PRO A 295 18.95 9.53 -1.52
N LEU A 296 18.06 9.56 -2.51
CA LEU A 296 18.37 9.95 -3.88
C LEU A 296 17.58 11.20 -4.31
N MET A 297 16.23 11.14 -4.24
CA MET A 297 15.32 12.27 -4.48
C MET A 297 13.88 11.96 -4.04
N ARG A 298 13.24 12.84 -3.26
CA ARG A 298 11.78 12.83 -2.96
C ARG A 298 11.19 11.44 -2.69
N GLY A 299 11.73 10.75 -1.69
CA GLY A 299 11.27 9.41 -1.30
C GLY A 299 11.85 8.25 -2.11
N LEU A 300 12.48 8.52 -3.26
CA LEU A 300 13.33 7.54 -3.97
C LEU A 300 14.67 7.39 -3.25
N ARG A 301 15.07 6.15 -3.02
CA ARG A 301 16.23 5.75 -2.21
C ARG A 301 16.89 4.50 -2.79
N ILE A 302 18.16 4.30 -2.49
CA ILE A 302 18.89 3.06 -2.84
C ILE A 302 19.19 2.30 -1.54
N ARG A 303 18.84 1.02 -1.45
CA ARG A 303 19.31 0.13 -0.38
C ARG A 303 20.35 -0.85 -0.92
N THR A 304 21.45 -1.03 -0.19
CA THR A 304 22.46 -2.07 -0.42
C THR A 304 22.39 -3.12 0.69
N SER A 305 22.77 -4.37 0.38
CA SER A 305 22.80 -5.47 1.35
C SER A 305 23.90 -5.29 2.42
N ASP A 306 23.73 -5.97 3.55
CA ASP A 306 24.80 -6.25 4.52
C ASP A 306 25.32 -7.69 4.41
N GLN A 307 25.49 -8.17 3.18
CA GLN A 307 25.97 -9.53 2.93
C GLN A 307 27.39 -9.76 3.48
N ASP A 308 27.59 -10.85 4.22
CA ASP A 308 28.85 -11.24 4.87
C ASP A 308 30.06 -11.21 3.90
N VAL A 309 29.84 -11.70 2.68
CA VAL A 309 30.83 -11.88 1.63
C VAL A 309 30.48 -10.97 0.44
N VAL A 310 31.47 -10.22 -0.05
CA VAL A 310 31.40 -9.49 -1.33
C VAL A 310 32.61 -9.91 -2.16
N SER A 311 32.36 -10.38 -3.39
CA SER A 311 33.38 -10.92 -4.30
C SER A 311 32.92 -10.83 -5.76
N ASP A 312 33.82 -11.07 -6.72
CA ASP A 312 33.44 -11.13 -8.15
C ASP A 312 32.37 -12.21 -8.44
N SER A 313 32.31 -13.25 -7.61
CA SER A 313 31.35 -14.36 -7.66
C SER A 313 30.03 -14.13 -6.89
N ASP A 314 30.03 -13.26 -5.88
CA ASP A 314 28.85 -12.79 -5.14
C ASP A 314 29.03 -11.28 -4.90
N PRO A 315 28.70 -10.43 -5.91
CA PRO A 315 28.88 -8.99 -5.81
C PRO A 315 27.79 -8.38 -4.93
N LEU A 316 28.05 -7.18 -4.41
CA LEU A 316 27.14 -6.51 -3.50
C LEU A 316 25.76 -6.29 -4.13
N ARG A 317 24.71 -6.82 -3.52
CA ARG A 317 23.31 -6.65 -3.97
C ARG A 317 22.74 -5.30 -3.56
N PHE A 318 21.92 -4.70 -4.43
CA PHE A 318 21.23 -3.44 -4.17
C PHE A 318 19.92 -3.32 -4.95
N TYR A 319 19.04 -2.39 -4.55
CA TYR A 319 17.92 -1.94 -5.39
C TYR A 319 17.59 -0.46 -5.17
N LEU A 320 16.91 0.13 -6.14
CA LEU A 320 16.16 1.38 -5.98
C LEU A 320 14.79 1.09 -5.34
N TYR A 321 14.28 1.97 -4.48
CA TYR A 321 12.94 1.87 -3.93
C TYR A 321 12.29 3.24 -3.67
N LYS A 322 10.94 3.29 -3.67
CA LYS A 322 10.14 4.44 -3.21
C LYS A 322 9.66 4.16 -1.78
N ARG A 323 10.02 5.03 -0.83
CA ARG A 323 9.52 5.01 0.54
C ARG A 323 8.21 5.80 0.63
N LEU A 324 7.19 5.21 1.24
CA LEU A 324 5.88 5.81 1.49
C LEU A 324 5.72 6.02 2.99
N THR A 325 5.81 7.26 3.47
CA THR A 325 5.70 7.63 4.90
C THR A 325 4.39 8.31 5.27
N GLU A 326 3.54 8.61 4.29
CA GLU A 326 2.22 9.18 4.57
C GLU A 326 1.27 8.09 5.08
N PRO A 327 0.40 8.36 6.07
CA PRO A 327 -0.57 7.38 6.55
C PRO A 327 -1.61 7.03 5.47
N GLY A 328 -1.78 5.76 5.15
CA GLY A 328 -2.62 5.37 4.00
C GLY A 328 -2.72 3.88 3.77
N LEU A 329 -3.64 3.49 2.89
CA LEU A 329 -3.65 2.20 2.22
C LEU A 329 -3.05 2.42 0.83
N TYR A 330 -2.04 1.65 0.47
CA TYR A 330 -1.28 1.78 -0.77
C TYR A 330 -1.34 0.49 -1.57
N GLN A 331 -1.35 0.62 -2.89
CA GLN A 331 -1.28 -0.51 -3.81
C GLN A 331 0.17 -0.73 -4.24
N VAL A 332 0.72 -1.89 -3.88
CA VAL A 332 2.03 -2.35 -4.35
C VAL A 332 1.78 -3.17 -5.61
N ASN A 333 1.96 -2.53 -6.76
CA ASN A 333 1.62 -3.11 -8.06
C ASN A 333 2.72 -4.07 -8.56
N GLY A 334 2.30 -5.09 -9.32
CA GLY A 334 3.16 -6.00 -10.07
C GLY A 334 3.15 -5.68 -11.57
N ARG A 335 3.89 -6.48 -12.35
CA ARG A 335 4.03 -6.29 -13.81
C ARG A 335 2.65 -6.23 -14.47
N ALA A 336 2.37 -5.11 -15.13
CA ALA A 336 1.22 -4.99 -16.03
C ALA A 336 1.46 -5.88 -17.25
N ASP A 337 0.44 -6.65 -17.59
CA ASP A 337 0.42 -7.67 -18.62
C ASP A 337 -0.92 -7.57 -19.39
N VAL A 338 -1.13 -8.37 -20.44
CA VAL A 338 -2.30 -8.21 -21.34
C VAL A 338 -3.13 -9.47 -21.52
N VAL A 339 -4.43 -9.31 -21.65
CA VAL A 339 -5.40 -10.38 -21.88
C VAL A 339 -5.35 -10.83 -23.34
N VAL A 340 -4.67 -11.96 -23.57
CA VAL A 340 -4.57 -12.63 -24.87
C VAL A 340 -4.74 -14.13 -24.67
N ASP A 341 -5.46 -14.81 -25.56
CA ASP A 341 -5.73 -16.25 -25.43
C ASP A 341 -4.44 -17.08 -25.45
N GLY A 342 -4.30 -17.98 -24.49
CA GLY A 342 -3.11 -18.82 -24.31
C GLY A 342 -1.88 -18.09 -23.76
N ARG A 343 -1.97 -16.81 -23.40
CA ARG A 343 -0.85 -16.06 -22.80
C ARG A 343 -0.60 -16.49 -21.37
N GLU A 344 0.67 -16.67 -21.02
CA GLU A 344 1.12 -16.94 -19.66
C GLU A 344 1.77 -15.67 -19.11
N ALA A 345 1.44 -15.32 -17.86
CA ALA A 345 1.96 -14.15 -17.14
C ALA A 345 2.49 -14.58 -15.77
N ASP A 346 3.57 -13.96 -15.31
CA ASP A 346 4.42 -14.46 -14.23
C ASP A 346 4.96 -13.33 -13.36
N TRP A 347 5.00 -13.59 -12.05
CA TRP A 347 5.54 -12.69 -11.04
C TRP A 347 6.34 -13.50 -10.01
N ASP A 348 7.47 -12.97 -9.56
CA ASP A 348 8.33 -13.60 -8.55
C ASP A 348 8.86 -12.58 -7.53
N SER A 349 9.49 -13.11 -6.47
CA SER A 349 10.13 -12.30 -5.44
C SER A 349 11.23 -11.34 -5.93
N ARG A 350 11.66 -11.40 -7.19
CA ARG A 350 12.61 -10.42 -7.76
C ARG A 350 11.85 -9.31 -8.49
N ASN A 351 10.89 -9.66 -9.35
CA ASN A 351 10.18 -8.73 -10.23
C ASN A 351 8.88 -8.11 -9.66
N PHE A 352 8.35 -8.58 -8.51
CA PHE A 352 7.15 -8.04 -7.87
C PHE A 352 7.42 -7.63 -6.40
N PRO A 353 7.40 -6.32 -6.07
CA PRO A 353 7.63 -5.83 -4.70
C PRO A 353 6.58 -6.29 -3.66
N GLY A 354 5.42 -6.80 -4.09
CA GLY A 354 4.44 -7.39 -3.19
C GLY A 354 4.87 -8.73 -2.57
N PHE A 355 5.96 -9.35 -3.03
CA PHE A 355 6.52 -10.58 -2.46
C PHE A 355 7.76 -10.33 -1.59
N TYR A 356 7.90 -11.17 -0.56
CA TYR A 356 9.02 -11.13 0.39
C TYR A 356 10.35 -11.41 -0.32
N TYR A 357 11.34 -10.59 0.00
CA TYR A 357 12.72 -10.76 -0.47
C TYR A 357 13.71 -10.22 0.56
N ASP A 358 14.63 -11.07 1.01
CA ASP A 358 15.77 -10.73 1.86
C ASP A 358 16.95 -10.27 1.01
N LEU A 359 17.28 -8.97 1.10
CA LEU A 359 18.38 -8.37 0.34
C LEU A 359 19.76 -8.86 0.80
N ASP A 360 19.90 -9.28 2.06
CA ASP A 360 21.17 -9.67 2.67
C ASP A 360 21.53 -11.12 2.33
N HIS A 361 20.52 -11.99 2.22
CA HIS A 361 20.68 -13.42 1.93
C HIS A 361 20.36 -13.84 0.49
N ASP A 362 19.80 -12.96 -0.36
CA ASP A 362 19.22 -13.30 -1.68
C ASP A 362 18.11 -14.36 -1.57
N VAL A 363 17.26 -14.20 -0.55
CA VAL A 363 16.20 -15.15 -0.21
C VAL A 363 14.83 -14.58 -0.52
N GLY A 364 14.28 -15.04 -1.63
CA GLY A 364 12.88 -14.91 -2.00
C GLY A 364 12.50 -16.10 -2.88
N SER A 365 11.34 -16.67 -2.62
CA SER A 365 10.89 -17.93 -3.24
C SER A 365 9.41 -17.92 -3.66
N GLU A 366 8.69 -16.85 -3.31
CA GLU A 366 7.32 -16.63 -3.74
C GLU A 366 7.26 -16.40 -5.25
N SER A 367 6.26 -17.01 -5.88
CA SER A 367 5.92 -16.80 -7.28
C SER A 367 4.43 -17.01 -7.52
N LEU A 368 3.91 -16.32 -8.54
CA LEU A 368 2.55 -16.47 -9.03
C LEU A 368 2.60 -16.53 -10.56
N SER A 369 1.93 -17.52 -11.14
CA SER A 369 1.75 -17.63 -12.59
C SER A 369 0.26 -17.73 -12.94
N MET A 370 -0.14 -17.05 -14.02
CA MET A 370 -1.48 -17.10 -14.59
C MET A 370 -1.43 -17.54 -16.05
N LYS A 371 -2.40 -18.36 -16.44
CA LYS A 371 -2.67 -18.72 -17.83
C LYS A 371 -4.00 -18.13 -18.27
N ILE A 372 -3.95 -17.28 -19.28
CA ILE A 372 -5.12 -16.54 -19.77
C ILE A 372 -5.80 -17.34 -20.87
N SER A 373 -7.13 -17.47 -20.79
CA SER A 373 -7.99 -17.94 -21.87
C SER A 373 -9.01 -16.87 -22.25
N GLY A 374 -9.56 -16.89 -23.47
CA GLY A 374 -10.74 -16.10 -23.84
C GLY A 374 -10.50 -15.04 -24.93
N TYR A 375 -11.10 -13.85 -24.76
CA TYR A 375 -11.08 -12.79 -25.77
C TYR A 375 -10.37 -11.53 -25.24
N LEU A 376 -9.88 -10.70 -26.16
CA LEU A 376 -9.07 -9.49 -25.87
C LEU A 376 -9.77 -8.49 -24.92
N GLU A 377 -11.11 -8.46 -24.92
CA GLU A 377 -11.94 -7.62 -24.05
C GLU A 377 -12.43 -8.35 -22.78
N SER A 378 -12.34 -9.68 -22.74
CA SER A 378 -12.86 -10.51 -21.64
C SER A 378 -12.09 -11.83 -21.52
N GLY A 379 -11.13 -11.83 -20.59
CA GLY A 379 -10.33 -12.99 -20.24
C GLY A 379 -10.97 -13.85 -19.16
N VAL A 380 -10.56 -15.11 -19.10
CA VAL A 380 -10.96 -16.08 -18.08
C VAL A 380 -9.73 -16.85 -17.60
N LEU A 381 -9.59 -16.94 -16.29
CA LEU A 381 -8.69 -17.89 -15.62
C LEU A 381 -9.59 -19.03 -15.12
N ASN A 382 -9.53 -20.17 -15.78
CA ASN A 382 -10.32 -21.36 -15.44
C ASN A 382 -9.73 -22.04 -14.19
N PRO A 383 -10.44 -23.00 -13.58
CA PRO A 383 -9.87 -23.78 -12.49
C PRO A 383 -8.52 -24.40 -12.85
N ASN A 384 -7.51 -24.09 -12.03
CA ASN A 384 -6.09 -24.45 -12.17
C ASN A 384 -5.26 -23.62 -13.17
N ASP A 385 -5.82 -22.55 -13.76
CA ASP A 385 -5.05 -21.60 -14.58
C ASP A 385 -4.21 -20.61 -13.75
N VAL A 386 -4.40 -20.53 -12.42
CA VAL A 386 -3.56 -19.72 -11.52
C VAL A 386 -2.82 -20.61 -10.53
N ALA A 387 -1.51 -20.44 -10.39
CA ALA A 387 -0.69 -21.14 -9.41
C ALA A 387 0.16 -20.15 -8.59
N TYR A 388 0.04 -20.21 -7.27
CA TYR A 388 0.92 -19.56 -6.30
C TYR A 388 1.84 -20.62 -5.69
N ARG A 389 3.13 -20.31 -5.56
CA ARG A 389 4.13 -21.19 -4.95
C ARG A 389 5.05 -20.43 -4.02
N THR A 390 5.47 -21.08 -2.94
CA THR A 390 6.62 -20.66 -2.12
C THR A 390 7.41 -21.86 -1.63
N ARG A 391 8.68 -21.64 -1.29
CA ARG A 391 9.62 -22.66 -0.78
C ARG A 391 10.42 -22.13 0.39
N ALA A 392 10.65 -22.94 1.42
CA ALA A 392 11.50 -22.52 2.53
C ALA A 392 12.99 -22.62 2.13
N MET A 393 13.74 -21.54 2.35
CA MET A 393 15.18 -21.47 2.08
C MET A 393 15.94 -21.41 3.41
N SER A 394 17.08 -22.08 3.50
CA SER A 394 17.85 -22.12 4.75
C SER A 394 18.84 -20.96 4.84
N VAL A 395 18.77 -20.20 5.94
CA VAL A 395 19.60 -19.03 6.24
C VAL A 395 20.30 -19.20 7.59
N PRO A 396 21.43 -18.52 7.84
CA PRO A 396 22.00 -18.42 9.19
C PRO A 396 21.11 -17.57 10.10
N PHE A 397 21.25 -17.77 11.41
CA PHE A 397 20.95 -16.69 12.37
C PHE A 397 21.99 -15.59 12.25
N LYS A 398 21.60 -14.35 12.58
CA LYS A 398 22.57 -13.25 12.75
C LYS A 398 23.65 -13.62 13.77
N HIS A 399 23.26 -14.10 14.95
CA HIS A 399 24.18 -14.72 15.90
C HIS A 399 24.56 -16.14 15.43
N LYS A 400 25.72 -16.23 14.77
CA LYS A 400 26.08 -17.33 13.85
C LYS A 400 26.30 -18.69 14.55
N ASP A 401 26.55 -18.69 15.85
CA ASP A 401 26.76 -19.91 16.64
C ASP A 401 25.46 -20.64 16.98
N TRP A 402 24.29 -20.04 16.72
CA TRP A 402 22.98 -20.71 16.86
C TRP A 402 22.63 -21.68 15.73
N GLY A 403 23.37 -21.66 14.61
CA GLY A 403 23.14 -22.49 13.44
C GLY A 403 22.39 -21.77 12.33
N GLY A 404 21.28 -22.35 11.88
CA GLY A 404 20.42 -21.74 10.86
C GLY A 404 18.95 -22.10 11.03
N TYR A 405 18.15 -21.62 10.08
CA TYR A 405 16.72 -21.89 10.02
C TYR A 405 16.19 -21.77 8.59
N TYR A 406 15.09 -22.46 8.34
CA TYR A 406 14.32 -22.37 7.11
C TYR A 406 13.33 -21.20 7.20
N VAL A 407 13.54 -20.20 6.36
CA VAL A 407 12.64 -19.04 6.19
C VAL A 407 11.80 -19.23 4.92
N ALA A 408 10.51 -18.92 5.00
CA ALA A 408 9.60 -18.88 3.86
C ALA A 408 8.96 -17.50 3.76
N GLY A 409 8.92 -16.94 2.55
CA GLY A 409 7.97 -15.87 2.23
C GLY A 409 6.58 -16.49 2.08
N PHE A 410 5.58 -15.97 2.77
CA PHE A 410 4.19 -16.40 2.58
C PHE A 410 3.28 -15.19 2.58
N LEU A 411 2.61 -14.95 1.45
CA LEU A 411 1.80 -13.76 1.21
C LEU A 411 2.59 -12.46 1.45
N GLY A 412 3.85 -12.42 1.02
CA GLY A 412 4.71 -11.24 1.11
C GLY A 412 5.31 -10.98 2.49
N GLU A 413 5.10 -11.89 3.44
CA GLU A 413 5.53 -11.77 4.84
C GLU A 413 6.54 -12.87 5.21
N ARG A 414 7.43 -12.58 6.17
CA ARG A 414 8.57 -13.45 6.56
C ARG A 414 8.22 -14.42 7.70
N TYR A 415 8.27 -15.73 7.44
CA TYR A 415 7.98 -16.77 8.44
C TYR A 415 9.11 -17.79 8.63
N LEU A 416 9.24 -18.29 9.84
CA LEU A 416 9.95 -19.52 10.17
C LEU A 416 9.12 -20.74 9.72
N ALA A 417 9.74 -21.62 8.93
CA ALA A 417 9.23 -22.95 8.59
C ALA A 417 9.88 -24.07 9.43
N GLY A 418 11.09 -23.86 9.96
CA GLY A 418 11.76 -24.81 10.85
C GLY A 418 13.21 -24.41 11.20
N TYR A 419 13.76 -25.01 12.25
CA TYR A 419 15.17 -24.86 12.65
C TYR A 419 16.08 -25.82 11.87
N SER A 420 17.32 -25.40 11.54
CA SER A 420 18.26 -26.18 10.72
C SER A 420 19.71 -26.13 11.21
N ALA A 421 20.48 -27.17 10.86
CA ALA A 421 21.92 -27.25 11.15
C ALA A 421 22.80 -26.52 10.10
N SER A 422 22.22 -25.80 9.13
CA SER A 422 22.91 -25.56 7.85
C SER A 422 23.96 -24.44 7.89
N GLY A 423 25.24 -24.83 7.84
CA GLY A 423 26.36 -23.96 7.49
C GLY A 423 27.69 -24.69 7.65
N GLU A 424 28.67 -24.42 6.78
CA GLU A 424 30.01 -25.01 6.98
C GLU A 424 30.60 -24.56 8.31
N GLY A 425 30.85 -25.52 9.21
CA GLY A 425 31.40 -25.27 10.54
C GLY A 425 30.43 -24.73 11.60
N ARG A 426 29.13 -24.56 11.30
CA ARG A 426 28.13 -24.11 12.29
C ARG A 426 27.63 -25.27 13.16
N THR A 427 27.17 -24.94 14.37
CA THR A 427 26.49 -25.89 15.26
C THR A 427 24.99 -25.95 14.96
N ALA A 428 24.31 -27.01 15.37
CA ALA A 428 22.85 -27.11 15.24
C ALA A 428 22.10 -26.56 16.48
N PHE A 429 22.71 -25.66 17.26
CA PHE A 429 22.33 -25.33 18.65
C PHE A 429 20.82 -25.13 18.91
N LEU A 430 20.12 -24.30 18.11
CA LEU A 430 18.68 -24.12 18.32
C LEU A 430 17.85 -25.32 17.82
N GLN A 431 18.30 -26.01 16.77
CA GLN A 431 17.69 -27.24 16.25
C GLN A 431 17.82 -28.40 17.27
N ASP A 432 19.04 -28.69 17.76
CA ASP A 432 19.35 -29.68 18.80
C ASP A 432 18.63 -29.39 20.12
N SER A 433 18.35 -28.11 20.40
CA SER A 433 17.59 -27.72 21.59
C SER A 433 16.09 -28.03 21.47
N SER A 434 15.55 -28.30 20.28
CA SER A 434 14.12 -28.48 20.03
C SER A 434 13.76 -29.96 19.86
N ASP A 435 12.78 -30.43 20.64
CA ASP A 435 12.24 -31.79 20.53
C ASP A 435 11.56 -32.05 19.17
N ARG A 436 11.15 -30.98 18.48
CA ARG A 436 10.68 -30.94 17.10
C ARG A 436 11.19 -29.66 16.44
N SER A 437 11.99 -29.76 15.38
CA SER A 437 12.60 -28.60 14.71
C SER A 437 11.75 -28.02 13.58
N ASN A 438 10.93 -28.84 12.94
CA ASN A 438 10.18 -28.51 11.74
C ASN A 438 8.75 -28.07 12.07
N LEU A 439 8.38 -26.82 11.78
CA LEU A 439 7.02 -26.30 11.99
C LEU A 439 6.09 -26.77 10.85
N MET A 440 6.60 -26.88 9.63
CA MET A 440 5.83 -27.29 8.46
C MET A 440 5.32 -28.73 8.54
N GLU A 441 6.01 -29.62 9.26
CA GLU A 441 5.52 -30.98 9.62
C GLU A 441 4.22 -30.98 10.43
N PHE A 442 3.92 -29.88 11.14
CA PHE A 442 2.67 -29.70 11.89
C PHE A 442 1.70 -28.77 11.17
N GLY A 443 2.00 -28.41 9.91
CA GLY A 443 1.24 -27.45 9.13
C GLY A 443 1.28 -26.05 9.74
N LEU A 444 2.41 -25.64 10.33
CA LEU A 444 2.58 -24.34 10.99
C LEU A 444 3.64 -23.48 10.30
N LEU A 445 3.42 -22.16 10.34
CA LEU A 445 4.41 -21.10 10.10
C LEU A 445 4.33 -20.10 11.27
N SER A 446 5.46 -19.60 11.76
CA SER A 446 5.51 -18.54 12.80
C SER A 446 6.24 -17.31 12.27
N ARG A 447 5.72 -16.10 12.54
CA ARG A 447 6.36 -14.85 12.07
C ARG A 447 7.67 -14.64 12.84
N ILE A 448 8.75 -14.28 12.14
CA ILE A 448 10.02 -13.92 12.77
C ILE A 448 9.92 -12.48 13.28
N LEU A 449 10.23 -12.27 14.55
CA LEU A 449 10.00 -11.01 15.27
C LEU A 449 11.29 -10.27 15.65
N ILE A 450 12.36 -11.03 15.95
CA ILE A 450 13.72 -10.52 16.16
C ILE A 450 14.71 -11.55 15.60
N ASP A 451 15.68 -11.08 14.82
CA ASP A 451 16.90 -11.81 14.41
C ASP A 451 18.03 -10.76 14.38
N SER A 452 18.76 -10.65 15.49
CA SER A 452 19.68 -9.55 15.78
C SER A 452 20.96 -10.09 16.42
N ASP A 453 22.10 -9.56 15.99
CA ASP A 453 23.45 -9.71 16.56
C ASP A 453 23.95 -8.38 17.16
N ASP A 454 23.06 -7.41 17.38
CA ASP A 454 23.42 -6.08 17.88
C ASP A 454 23.90 -6.12 19.35
N ASP A 455 25.01 -5.42 19.65
CA ASP A 455 25.60 -5.31 20.98
C ASP A 455 24.70 -4.52 21.97
N ILE A 456 24.16 -5.18 23.00
CA ILE A 456 23.20 -4.57 23.94
C ILE A 456 23.75 -4.56 25.38
N ASN A 457 24.12 -3.36 25.84
CA ASN A 457 24.51 -2.99 27.20
C ASN A 457 23.37 -3.02 28.25
N LEU A 458 23.20 -4.09 29.04
CA LEU A 458 22.25 -4.14 30.18
C LEU A 458 22.96 -4.11 31.55
N THR A 459 22.33 -3.54 32.57
CA THR A 459 22.82 -3.55 33.96
C THR A 459 22.00 -4.46 34.87
N SER A 460 22.52 -4.82 36.04
CA SER A 460 21.69 -5.42 37.11
C SER A 460 20.46 -4.53 37.40
N GLY A 461 19.26 -5.11 37.34
CA GLY A 461 17.99 -4.40 37.45
C GLY A 461 17.39 -3.88 36.14
N SER A 462 18.08 -4.02 35.00
CA SER A 462 17.55 -3.63 33.69
C SER A 462 16.43 -4.56 33.20
N VAL A 463 15.44 -3.95 32.55
CA VAL A 463 14.40 -4.64 31.77
C VAL A 463 14.64 -4.33 30.30
N TYR A 464 14.70 -5.36 29.47
CA TYR A 464 14.77 -5.25 28.01
C TYR A 464 13.44 -5.72 27.39
N PRO A 465 12.74 -4.84 26.65
CA PRO A 465 11.46 -5.19 26.03
C PRO A 465 11.68 -6.07 24.81
N LEU A 466 11.00 -7.22 24.78
CA LEU A 466 10.89 -8.09 23.63
C LEU A 466 9.54 -7.82 22.92
N LYS A 467 9.22 -8.54 21.85
CA LYS A 467 7.93 -8.41 21.15
C LYS A 467 6.83 -9.21 21.89
N GLU A 468 5.56 -8.97 21.55
CA GLU A 468 4.39 -9.71 22.08
C GLU A 468 4.26 -9.69 23.62
N GLY A 469 4.58 -8.54 24.22
CA GLY A 469 4.46 -8.30 25.67
C GLY A 469 5.56 -8.94 26.52
N TYR A 470 6.52 -9.64 25.92
CA TYR A 470 7.63 -10.28 26.63
C TYR A 470 8.67 -9.26 27.15
N GLU A 471 9.27 -9.57 28.29
CA GLU A 471 10.31 -8.76 28.94
C GLU A 471 11.41 -9.66 29.50
N LEU A 472 12.65 -9.48 29.02
CA LEU A 472 13.84 -10.04 29.68
C LEU A 472 14.25 -9.10 30.82
N ARG A 473 14.45 -9.62 32.04
CA ARG A 473 14.85 -8.82 33.20
C ARG A 473 16.14 -9.36 33.80
N ILE A 474 17.20 -8.56 33.80
CA ILE A 474 18.49 -8.88 34.44
C ILE A 474 18.35 -8.65 35.94
N LYS A 475 18.36 -9.70 36.75
CA LYS A 475 18.15 -9.60 38.20
C LYS A 475 19.46 -9.34 38.94
N GLY A 476 20.52 -10.04 38.55
CA GLY A 476 21.84 -9.95 39.17
C GLY A 476 22.91 -10.60 38.31
N ILE A 477 24.17 -10.24 38.57
CA ILE A 477 25.37 -10.83 37.94
C ILE A 477 26.28 -11.27 39.08
N ASP A 478 26.91 -12.43 38.93
CA ASP A 478 27.83 -12.98 39.93
C ASP A 478 29.01 -12.04 40.22
N LEU A 479 29.55 -12.11 41.44
CA LEU A 479 30.66 -11.28 41.92
C LEU A 479 32.00 -11.59 41.22
N HIS A 480 32.09 -12.69 40.47
CA HIS A 480 33.23 -13.01 39.60
C HIS A 480 32.92 -12.84 38.11
N GLY A 481 31.70 -12.43 37.73
CA GLY A 481 31.28 -12.29 36.33
C GLY A 481 31.10 -13.63 35.60
N ASN A 482 30.92 -14.74 36.31
CA ASN A 482 30.79 -16.06 35.68
C ASN A 482 29.36 -16.41 35.27
N SER A 483 28.35 -15.75 35.81
CA SER A 483 26.93 -16.03 35.51
C SER A 483 26.01 -14.84 35.75
N VAL A 484 24.84 -14.87 35.10
CA VAL A 484 23.77 -13.87 35.22
C VAL A 484 22.46 -14.56 35.63
N ASP A 485 21.81 -14.03 36.66
CA ASP A 485 20.44 -14.39 37.06
C ASP A 485 19.44 -13.49 36.32
N ILE A 486 18.49 -14.10 35.64
CA ILE A 486 17.45 -13.43 34.87
C ILE A 486 16.05 -13.90 35.26
N SER A 487 15.06 -13.10 34.91
CA SER A 487 13.67 -13.53 34.82
C SER A 487 13.10 -13.19 33.45
N LEU A 488 12.12 -13.99 33.01
CA LEU A 488 11.30 -13.68 31.84
C LEU A 488 9.90 -13.36 32.34
N ALA A 489 9.35 -12.25 31.87
CA ALA A 489 7.96 -11.86 32.10
C ALA A 489 7.22 -11.70 30.77
N ARG A 490 5.89 -11.70 30.83
CA ARG A 490 4.98 -11.33 29.74
C ARG A 490 3.83 -10.51 30.32
N ASP A 491 3.49 -9.39 29.70
CA ASP A 491 2.43 -8.47 30.15
C ASP A 491 2.59 -8.08 31.64
N GLY A 492 3.84 -7.85 32.04
CA GLY A 492 4.25 -7.59 33.43
C GLY A 492 4.32 -8.81 34.35
N MET A 493 3.63 -9.92 34.03
CA MET A 493 3.60 -11.15 34.83
C MET A 493 4.86 -12.00 34.63
N VAL A 494 5.52 -12.37 35.73
CA VAL A 494 6.73 -13.20 35.68
C VAL A 494 6.37 -14.65 35.40
N ILE A 495 6.90 -15.20 34.30
CA ILE A 495 6.68 -16.59 33.86
C ILE A 495 7.88 -17.51 34.14
N ILE A 496 9.09 -16.93 34.22
CA ILE A 496 10.30 -17.58 34.76
C ILE A 496 10.87 -16.65 35.82
N SER A 497 10.87 -17.08 37.09
CA SER A 497 11.26 -16.23 38.22
C SER A 497 12.77 -16.12 38.43
N ASP A 498 13.49 -17.21 38.18
CA ASP A 498 14.92 -17.36 38.45
C ASP A 498 15.49 -18.32 37.39
N TYR A 499 16.45 -17.85 36.59
CA TYR A 499 17.20 -18.66 35.63
C TYR A 499 18.63 -18.14 35.58
N VAL A 500 19.60 -19.04 35.76
CA VAL A 500 21.02 -18.68 35.75
C VAL A 500 21.63 -19.10 34.41
N VAL A 501 22.20 -18.14 33.68
CA VAL A 501 23.05 -18.43 32.51
C VAL A 501 24.51 -18.39 32.97
N GLU A 502 25.23 -19.49 32.81
CA GLU A 502 26.68 -19.56 33.05
C GLU A 502 27.45 -19.21 31.77
N LEU A 503 28.50 -18.38 31.90
CA LEU A 503 29.39 -18.10 30.78
C LEU A 503 30.13 -19.36 30.34
N SER A 504 30.09 -19.60 29.04
CA SER A 504 30.55 -20.81 28.36
C SER A 504 30.81 -20.48 26.89
N GLU A 505 30.95 -21.48 26.02
CA GLU A 505 31.21 -21.28 24.59
C GLU A 505 30.01 -20.67 23.83
N ASN A 506 28.78 -20.99 24.23
CA ASN A 506 27.56 -20.36 23.72
C ASN A 506 26.56 -20.11 24.88
N PRO A 507 26.76 -19.03 25.67
CA PRO A 507 26.04 -18.76 26.91
C PRO A 507 24.66 -18.15 26.63
N THR A 508 23.76 -18.98 26.09
CA THR A 508 22.44 -18.57 25.64
C THR A 508 21.33 -19.00 26.61
N PHE A 509 20.47 -18.06 27.01
CA PHE A 509 19.14 -18.33 27.56
C PHE A 509 18.19 -18.77 26.44
N ARG A 510 17.40 -19.82 26.66
CA ARG A 510 16.33 -20.26 25.74
C ARG A 510 15.02 -20.39 26.50
N TYR A 511 13.97 -19.73 26.01
CA TYR A 511 12.59 -20.00 26.39
C TYR A 511 11.91 -20.81 25.30
N LYS A 512 11.26 -21.91 25.72
CA LYS A 512 10.44 -22.77 24.87
C LYS A 512 8.97 -22.49 25.10
N ALA A 513 8.19 -22.46 24.02
CA ALA A 513 6.74 -22.35 24.07
C ALA A 513 6.05 -23.56 23.44
N LYS A 514 4.72 -23.61 23.58
CA LYS A 514 3.86 -24.54 22.84
C LYS A 514 3.12 -23.75 21.75
N LEU A 515 3.39 -24.08 20.49
CA LEU A 515 2.73 -23.51 19.32
C LEU A 515 1.69 -24.52 18.78
N ASP A 516 0.41 -24.25 19.00
CA ASP A 516 -0.71 -25.11 18.57
C ASP A 516 -0.65 -26.58 19.05
N ASP A 517 -0.19 -27.53 18.23
CA ASP A 517 0.02 -28.95 18.56
C ASP A 517 1.52 -29.32 18.63
N MET A 518 2.38 -28.32 18.45
CA MET A 518 3.82 -28.39 18.57
C MET A 518 4.24 -27.91 19.97
N SER A 519 4.97 -28.76 20.69
CA SER A 519 5.50 -28.45 22.03
C SER A 519 7.01 -28.20 21.95
N ASP A 520 7.53 -27.51 22.97
CA ASP A 520 8.96 -27.40 23.22
C ASP A 520 9.76 -26.69 22.13
N VAL A 521 9.08 -25.82 21.37
CA VAL A 521 9.66 -24.99 20.29
C VAL A 521 10.41 -23.81 20.92
N PRO A 522 11.68 -23.56 20.58
CA PRO A 522 12.36 -22.33 20.95
C PRO A 522 11.58 -21.10 20.46
N LEU A 523 11.10 -20.27 21.39
CA LEU A 523 10.37 -19.05 21.09
C LEU A 523 11.28 -17.82 21.15
N ILE A 524 12.12 -17.77 22.19
CA ILE A 524 13.07 -16.68 22.47
C ILE A 524 14.43 -17.28 22.78
N ALA A 525 15.50 -16.73 22.19
CA ALA A 525 16.88 -17.01 22.58
C ALA A 525 17.67 -15.70 22.78
N VAL A 526 18.55 -15.66 23.77
CA VAL A 526 19.38 -14.49 24.11
C VAL A 526 20.78 -14.95 24.53
N ASN A 527 21.83 -14.54 23.81
CA ASN A 527 23.23 -14.85 24.11
C ASN A 527 23.88 -13.71 24.93
N PHE A 528 24.71 -14.06 25.91
CA PHE A 528 25.46 -13.13 26.75
C PHE A 528 26.98 -13.22 26.50
N ARG A 529 27.52 -12.43 25.55
CA ARG A 529 28.97 -12.44 25.19
C ARG A 529 29.87 -12.24 26.42
N THR A 530 29.61 -11.19 27.21
CA THR A 530 30.45 -10.82 28.35
C THR A 530 29.58 -10.46 29.56
N LEU A 531 30.02 -10.87 30.75
CA LEU A 531 29.53 -10.32 32.01
C LEU A 531 30.68 -9.58 32.70
N MET A 532 30.49 -8.29 32.95
CA MET A 532 31.45 -7.44 33.65
C MET A 532 30.91 -7.08 35.02
N THR A 533 31.76 -7.10 36.05
CA THR A 533 31.34 -6.76 37.42
C THR A 533 32.42 -5.95 38.13
N SER A 534 32.01 -4.97 38.94
CA SER A 534 32.87 -4.03 39.65
C SER A 534 32.24 -3.64 40.99
N SER A 535 32.90 -2.78 41.76
CA SER A 535 32.36 -2.27 43.03
C SER A 535 31.18 -1.31 42.89
N GLU A 536 30.88 -0.82 41.69
CA GLU A 536 29.86 0.24 41.46
C GLU A 536 28.81 -0.16 40.41
N ILE A 537 29.18 -0.98 39.42
CA ILE A 537 28.30 -1.43 38.35
C ILE A 537 28.60 -2.88 37.92
N SER A 538 27.55 -3.63 37.61
CA SER A 538 27.63 -4.92 36.93
C SER A 538 26.82 -4.85 35.64
N VAL A 539 27.42 -5.31 34.54
CA VAL A 539 26.94 -5.16 33.16
C VAL A 539 26.90 -6.52 32.49
N ALA A 540 25.77 -6.84 31.86
CA ALA A 540 25.62 -7.97 30.96
C ALA A 540 25.61 -7.45 29.52
N GLU A 541 26.56 -7.92 28.72
CA GLU A 541 26.67 -7.65 27.29
C GLU A 541 25.98 -8.77 26.52
N ILE A 542 24.91 -8.42 25.80
CA ILE A 542 24.19 -9.32 24.90
C ILE A 542 24.70 -9.11 23.48
N GLU A 543 24.95 -10.20 22.76
CA GLU A 543 25.26 -10.23 21.32
C GLU A 543 24.48 -11.40 20.72
N GLY A 544 23.24 -11.16 20.30
CA GLY A 544 22.33 -12.22 19.87
C GLY A 544 20.99 -12.17 20.58
N ILE A 545 19.94 -11.76 19.87
CA ILE A 545 18.54 -11.94 20.26
C ILE A 545 17.77 -12.56 19.09
N TRP A 546 17.07 -13.66 19.37
CA TRP A 546 16.10 -14.29 18.47
C TRP A 546 14.73 -14.31 19.13
N GLN A 547 13.69 -14.00 18.36
CA GLN A 547 12.29 -14.21 18.76
C GLN A 547 11.42 -14.55 17.56
N ILE A 548 10.51 -15.49 17.74
CA ILE A 548 9.35 -15.73 16.84
C ILE A 548 8.04 -15.48 17.58
N SER A 549 6.96 -15.38 16.79
CA SER A 549 5.59 -15.17 17.27
C SER A 549 4.97 -16.45 17.84
N GLU A 550 4.14 -16.32 18.87
CA GLU A 550 3.24 -17.41 19.27
C GLU A 550 2.04 -17.57 18.33
N ASP A 551 1.61 -16.50 17.67
CA ASP A 551 0.50 -16.49 16.72
C ASP A 551 0.95 -17.13 15.40
N THR A 552 0.64 -18.42 15.27
CA THR A 552 1.04 -19.26 14.13
C THR A 552 -0.02 -19.27 13.03
N ILE A 553 0.43 -19.25 11.77
CA ILE A 553 -0.42 -19.51 10.61
C ILE A 553 -0.48 -21.01 10.38
N LYS A 554 -1.71 -21.55 10.29
CA LYS A 554 -1.93 -22.92 9.84
C LYS A 554 -1.92 -22.99 8.32
N ILE A 555 -1.26 -24.01 7.78
CA ILE A 555 -1.20 -24.36 6.36
C ILE A 555 -1.56 -25.84 6.20
N ALA A 556 -2.48 -26.15 5.31
CA ALA A 556 -2.96 -27.51 5.09
C ALA A 556 -3.55 -27.68 3.68
N GLU A 557 -3.39 -28.87 3.09
CA GLU A 557 -4.05 -29.19 1.83
C GLU A 557 -5.58 -29.06 1.93
N GLY A 558 -6.19 -28.44 0.92
CA GLY A 558 -7.62 -28.12 0.92
C GLY A 558 -7.99 -26.82 1.64
N MET A 559 -7.06 -26.15 2.33
CA MET A 559 -7.30 -24.82 2.91
C MET A 559 -7.55 -23.78 1.81
N LYS A 560 -8.67 -23.05 1.92
CA LYS A 560 -9.05 -21.99 0.98
C LYS A 560 -8.55 -20.64 1.46
N LEU A 561 -7.92 -19.91 0.55
CA LEU A 561 -7.36 -18.57 0.76
C LEU A 561 -7.85 -17.68 -0.39
N GLY A 562 -8.95 -16.97 -0.16
CA GLY A 562 -9.63 -16.20 -1.20
C GLY A 562 -10.24 -17.10 -2.29
N LYS A 563 -9.76 -16.95 -3.54
CA LYS A 563 -10.10 -17.80 -4.69
C LYS A 563 -9.16 -19.01 -4.81
N MET A 564 -7.99 -18.94 -4.20
CA MET A 564 -6.99 -20.00 -4.23
C MET A 564 -7.28 -21.07 -3.18
N THR A 565 -6.79 -22.28 -3.39
CA THR A 565 -6.82 -23.37 -2.41
C THR A 565 -5.48 -24.07 -2.40
N ILE A 566 -4.90 -24.28 -1.22
CA ILE A 566 -3.68 -25.08 -1.07
C ILE A 566 -3.96 -26.51 -1.58
N PHE A 567 -3.03 -27.06 -2.34
CA PHE A 567 -3.12 -28.40 -2.91
C PHE A 567 -1.85 -29.25 -2.71
N SER A 568 -0.76 -28.65 -2.23
CA SER A 568 0.45 -29.34 -1.80
C SER A 568 1.05 -28.58 -0.62
N VAL A 569 1.47 -29.32 0.42
CA VAL A 569 2.39 -28.85 1.46
C VAL A 569 3.45 -29.93 1.63
N ASP A 570 4.64 -29.72 1.07
CA ASP A 570 5.78 -30.59 1.35
C ASP A 570 6.49 -30.07 2.61
N SER A 571 6.62 -30.91 3.62
CA SER A 571 7.32 -30.58 4.87
C SER A 571 8.75 -31.13 4.95
N LYS A 572 9.24 -31.82 3.91
CA LYS A 572 10.54 -32.49 3.92
C LYS A 572 11.70 -31.49 4.03
N GLU A 573 12.64 -31.76 4.94
CA GLU A 573 13.84 -30.93 5.14
C GLU A 573 14.61 -30.74 3.81
N GLY A 574 14.90 -29.48 3.46
CA GLY A 574 15.53 -29.09 2.21
C GLY A 574 14.62 -29.00 0.97
N GLU A 575 13.39 -29.53 1.02
CA GLU A 575 12.40 -29.50 -0.09
C GLU A 575 11.07 -28.80 0.30
N MET A 576 10.99 -28.29 1.54
CA MET A 576 9.82 -27.60 2.11
C MET A 576 9.16 -26.58 1.18
N SER A 577 7.88 -26.77 0.90
CA SER A 577 7.14 -25.98 -0.10
C SER A 577 5.63 -25.94 0.14
N ILE A 578 4.99 -24.89 -0.38
CA ILE A 578 3.54 -24.70 -0.37
C ILE A 578 3.09 -24.32 -1.78
N GLU A 579 2.13 -25.05 -2.33
CA GLU A 579 1.48 -24.70 -3.60
C GLU A 579 -0.04 -24.52 -3.45
N ALA A 580 -0.56 -23.45 -4.03
CA ALA A 580 -1.99 -23.11 -4.03
C ALA A 580 -2.47 -22.78 -5.44
N THR A 581 -3.71 -23.13 -5.76
CA THR A 581 -4.30 -22.93 -7.10
C THR A 581 -5.81 -22.69 -7.04
N ASN A 582 -6.38 -22.05 -8.07
CA ASN A 582 -7.80 -21.69 -8.13
C ASN A 582 -8.72 -22.87 -8.52
N LYS A 583 -8.44 -24.10 -8.08
CA LYS A 583 -9.13 -25.35 -8.47
C LYS A 583 -10.66 -25.36 -8.30
N ASP A 584 -11.18 -24.49 -7.43
CA ASP A 584 -12.61 -24.36 -7.14
C ASP A 584 -13.22 -23.04 -7.67
N ALA A 585 -12.49 -22.25 -8.45
CA ALA A 585 -12.89 -20.89 -8.83
C ALA A 585 -12.46 -20.47 -10.25
N THR A 586 -13.44 -20.21 -11.12
CA THR A 586 -13.24 -19.42 -12.34
C THR A 586 -13.13 -17.93 -11.97
N ILE A 587 -12.18 -17.21 -12.58
CA ILE A 587 -12.00 -15.76 -12.44
C ILE A 587 -12.22 -15.11 -13.82
N SER A 588 -13.04 -14.06 -13.90
CA SER A 588 -13.38 -13.38 -15.15
C SER A 588 -12.79 -11.97 -15.21
N LEU A 589 -11.82 -11.79 -16.09
CA LEU A 589 -11.21 -10.52 -16.45
C LEU A 589 -12.12 -9.78 -17.47
N GLY A 590 -12.10 -8.46 -17.43
CA GLY A 590 -12.91 -7.55 -18.26
C GLY A 590 -12.75 -6.12 -17.74
N LYS A 591 -13.18 -5.10 -18.49
CA LYS A 591 -13.01 -3.69 -18.10
C LYS A 591 -13.58 -3.36 -16.70
N ASP A 592 -12.99 -2.36 -16.03
CA ASP A 592 -13.26 -1.93 -14.63
C ASP A 592 -13.47 -3.10 -13.66
N ARG A 593 -12.39 -3.83 -13.31
CA ARG A 593 -12.46 -4.85 -12.26
C ARG A 593 -11.25 -4.88 -11.35
N THR A 594 -11.54 -4.86 -10.06
CA THR A 594 -10.65 -5.35 -9.01
C THR A 594 -11.20 -6.68 -8.50
N VAL A 595 -10.38 -7.73 -8.48
CA VAL A 595 -10.76 -9.08 -8.02
C VAL A 595 -9.74 -9.62 -7.02
N GLY A 596 -10.17 -9.82 -5.77
CA GLY A 596 -9.34 -10.47 -4.74
C GLY A 596 -9.03 -11.93 -5.10
N LEU A 597 -7.77 -12.32 -4.98
CA LEU A 597 -7.22 -13.60 -5.43
C LEU A 597 -6.83 -14.52 -4.26
N ILE A 598 -5.91 -14.06 -3.40
CA ILE A 598 -5.36 -14.81 -2.27
C ILE A 598 -4.85 -13.81 -1.22
N GLY A 599 -5.18 -13.98 0.07
CA GLY A 599 -4.81 -13.01 1.09
C GLY A 599 -5.25 -11.59 0.74
N ASP A 600 -4.29 -10.67 0.73
CA ASP A 600 -4.34 -9.26 0.34
C ASP A 600 -3.84 -8.99 -1.09
N TYR A 601 -3.74 -10.05 -1.93
CA TYR A 601 -3.43 -9.93 -3.36
C TYR A 601 -4.70 -9.90 -4.20
N TYR A 602 -4.68 -9.01 -5.19
CA TYR A 602 -5.77 -8.73 -6.10
C TYR A 602 -5.28 -8.71 -7.55
N ILE A 603 -6.23 -8.74 -8.48
CA ILE A 603 -6.04 -8.45 -9.91
C ILE A 603 -6.81 -7.15 -10.22
N LYS A 604 -6.16 -6.11 -10.77
CA LYS A 604 -6.84 -4.97 -11.43
C LYS A 604 -6.79 -5.17 -12.94
N THR A 605 -7.90 -5.03 -13.64
CA THR A 605 -7.97 -4.81 -15.10
C THR A 605 -8.19 -3.33 -15.41
N ALA A 606 -7.72 -2.91 -16.59
CA ALA A 606 -7.93 -1.55 -17.07
C ALA A 606 -9.39 -1.24 -17.44
N ASP A 607 -9.79 0.03 -17.45
CA ASP A 607 -10.99 0.52 -18.14
C ASP A 607 -10.64 1.25 -19.46
N GLN A 608 -9.68 0.69 -20.19
CA GLN A 608 -9.29 1.12 -21.54
C GLN A 608 -10.49 1.52 -22.40
N ASN A 609 -10.58 2.78 -22.81
CA ASN A 609 -11.60 3.24 -23.74
C ASN A 609 -11.66 2.37 -25.03
N ILE A 610 -10.50 2.08 -25.63
CA ILE A 610 -10.35 1.24 -26.82
C ILE A 610 -9.61 -0.06 -26.48
N VAL A 611 -10.10 -1.20 -26.96
CA VAL A 611 -9.41 -2.51 -26.90
C VAL A 611 -9.34 -3.11 -28.30
N SER A 612 -8.23 -3.74 -28.67
CA SER A 612 -7.99 -4.31 -30.00
C SER A 612 -6.88 -5.36 -30.02
N GLU A 613 -6.59 -5.98 -31.18
CA GLU A 613 -5.41 -6.86 -31.35
C GLU A 613 -4.08 -6.12 -31.16
N ALA A 614 -4.05 -4.81 -31.39
CA ALA A 614 -2.86 -3.97 -31.20
C ALA A 614 -2.79 -3.36 -29.78
N ASP A 615 -3.91 -3.34 -29.06
CA ASP A 615 -4.03 -2.83 -27.69
C ASP A 615 -5.02 -3.69 -26.88
N PRO A 616 -4.63 -4.91 -26.43
CA PRO A 616 -5.54 -5.79 -25.69
C PRO A 616 -5.81 -5.26 -24.28
N LEU A 617 -6.82 -5.79 -23.58
CA LEU A 617 -7.11 -5.39 -22.21
C LEU A 617 -5.90 -5.63 -21.29
N ARG A 618 -5.39 -4.58 -20.67
CA ARG A 618 -4.32 -4.60 -19.67
C ARG A 618 -4.84 -5.07 -18.31
N PHE A 619 -3.97 -5.73 -17.55
CA PHE A 619 -4.21 -6.09 -16.15
C PHE A 619 -2.89 -6.15 -15.37
N PHE A 620 -2.95 -5.98 -14.04
CA PHE A 620 -1.84 -6.30 -13.15
C PHE A 620 -2.33 -7.04 -11.90
N ILE A 621 -1.41 -7.71 -11.20
CA ILE A 621 -1.61 -8.07 -9.80
C ILE A 621 -1.16 -6.92 -8.89
N PHE A 622 -1.74 -6.80 -7.70
CA PHE A 622 -1.23 -5.91 -6.66
C PHE A 622 -1.45 -6.49 -5.27
N LYS A 623 -0.64 -6.05 -4.30
CA LYS A 623 -0.84 -6.26 -2.86
C LYS A 623 -1.28 -4.95 -2.22
N GLU A 624 -2.22 -4.98 -1.29
CA GLU A 624 -2.54 -3.82 -0.45
C GLU A 624 -1.63 -3.76 0.78
N VAL A 625 -1.08 -2.59 1.09
CA VAL A 625 -0.22 -2.36 2.28
C VAL A 625 -0.64 -1.11 3.04
N SER A 626 -0.67 -1.17 4.36
CA SER A 626 -1.07 -0.04 5.22
C SER A 626 0.14 0.61 5.91
N VAL A 627 0.27 1.93 5.76
CA VAL A 627 1.15 2.78 6.58
C VAL A 627 0.35 3.35 7.74
N ALA A 628 0.86 3.20 8.96
CA ALA A 628 0.15 3.66 10.15
C ALA A 628 0.07 5.19 10.22
N GLY A 629 -1.06 5.69 10.75
CA GLY A 629 -1.19 7.09 11.15
C GLY A 629 -0.71 7.33 12.56
N SER A 630 -0.66 8.61 12.95
CA SER A 630 -0.73 8.93 14.37
C SER A 630 -2.07 8.42 14.93
N GLY A 631 -2.16 8.17 16.24
CA GLY A 631 -3.37 7.57 16.83
C GLY A 631 -4.67 8.34 16.53
N GLU A 632 -4.58 9.67 16.38
CA GLU A 632 -5.72 10.55 16.07
C GLU A 632 -6.24 10.36 14.62
N ASP A 633 -5.38 9.96 13.68
CA ASP A 633 -5.75 9.74 12.27
C ASP A 633 -6.56 8.45 12.09
N ALA A 634 -6.22 7.40 12.86
CA ALA A 634 -6.92 6.12 12.83
C ALA A 634 -8.35 6.24 13.39
N GLU A 635 -8.54 6.93 14.51
CA GLU A 635 -9.88 7.22 15.05
C GLU A 635 -10.72 8.08 14.07
N ARG A 636 -10.10 9.07 13.41
CA ARG A 636 -10.77 9.86 12.38
C ARG A 636 -11.22 9.04 11.18
N ARG A 637 -10.43 8.07 10.72
CA ARG A 637 -10.82 7.16 9.61
C ARG A 637 -11.98 6.26 10.02
N ALA A 638 -11.87 5.58 11.17
CA ALA A 638 -12.95 4.73 11.70
C ALA A 638 -14.27 5.49 11.87
N ALA A 639 -14.23 6.73 12.37
CA ALA A 639 -15.41 7.59 12.48
C ALA A 639 -15.97 8.01 11.10
N THR A 640 -15.13 8.22 10.09
CA THR A 640 -15.55 8.64 8.74
C THR A 640 -16.18 7.47 7.97
N GLU A 641 -15.61 6.27 8.08
CA GLU A 641 -16.13 5.04 7.46
C GLU A 641 -17.45 4.60 8.10
N ALA A 642 -17.58 4.72 9.43
CA ALA A 642 -18.84 4.48 10.13
C ALA A 642 -19.96 5.40 9.60
N VAL A 643 -19.69 6.71 9.45
CA VAL A 643 -20.65 7.68 8.91
C VAL A 643 -20.98 7.42 7.43
N ALA A 644 -20.03 6.91 6.64
CA ALA A 644 -20.29 6.52 5.25
C ALA A 644 -21.24 5.30 5.13
N SER A 645 -21.31 4.45 6.17
CA SER A 645 -22.19 3.28 6.18
C SER A 645 -23.67 3.60 6.48
N GLU A 646 -23.96 4.72 7.16
CA GLU A 646 -25.32 5.11 7.54
C GLU A 646 -25.98 6.08 6.54
N GLN A 647 -26.24 5.62 5.31
CA GLN A 647 -27.24 6.28 4.46
C GLN A 647 -28.67 5.82 4.81
N PRO A 648 -29.66 6.74 4.90
CA PRO A 648 -30.99 6.41 5.37
C PRO A 648 -31.76 5.56 4.36
N VAL A 649 -32.22 4.38 4.78
CA VAL A 649 -33.06 3.49 3.97
C VAL A 649 -34.37 4.17 3.60
N ALA A 650 -34.60 4.38 2.30
CA ALA A 650 -35.87 4.85 1.79
C ALA A 650 -36.94 3.75 1.95
N VAL A 651 -38.04 4.08 2.64
CA VAL A 651 -39.18 3.18 2.80
C VAL A 651 -39.88 3.02 1.45
N GLN A 652 -39.88 1.80 0.90
CA GLN A 652 -40.72 1.45 -0.24
C GLN A 652 -42.08 0.97 0.25
N ASP A 653 -43.12 1.79 0.07
CA ASP A 653 -44.50 1.31 0.15
C ASP A 653 -44.78 0.36 -1.04
N SER A 654 -45.24 -0.85 -0.75
CA SER A 654 -45.60 -1.85 -1.76
C SER A 654 -47.07 -1.69 -2.17
N GLU A 655 -47.32 -1.17 -3.39
CA GLU A 655 -48.63 -1.27 -4.03
C GLU A 655 -48.88 -2.73 -4.43
N ASP A 656 -49.78 -3.42 -3.71
CA ASP A 656 -50.20 -4.79 -4.02
C ASP A 656 -51.62 -4.83 -4.60
N ALA A 657 -51.87 -5.74 -5.54
CA ALA A 657 -52.99 -5.64 -6.48
C ALA A 657 -54.35 -6.10 -5.91
N ILE A 658 -55.44 -5.47 -6.39
CA ILE A 658 -56.81 -5.73 -5.92
C ILE A 658 -57.54 -6.75 -6.81
N GLU A 659 -58.07 -7.82 -6.20
CA GLU A 659 -59.30 -8.50 -6.68
C GLU A 659 -60.32 -8.72 -5.53
N PRO A 660 -61.64 -8.84 -5.81
CA PRO A 660 -62.68 -8.59 -4.80
C PRO A 660 -63.48 -9.83 -4.30
N GLY A 661 -63.54 -10.05 -2.97
CA GLY A 661 -64.20 -11.21 -2.34
C GLY A 661 -65.05 -10.92 -1.06
N LYS A 662 -66.31 -10.54 -1.26
CA LYS A 662 -67.38 -10.13 -0.29
C LYS A 662 -67.87 -11.26 0.68
N PRO A 663 -68.66 -11.01 1.76
CA PRO A 663 -68.29 -10.48 3.11
C PRO A 663 -68.91 -11.26 4.32
N SER A 664 -68.44 -11.04 5.58
CA SER A 664 -69.11 -11.36 6.89
C SER A 664 -68.09 -11.19 8.06
N ALA A 665 -68.32 -10.72 9.31
CA ALA A 665 -69.44 -10.05 10.01
C ALA A 665 -68.93 -9.15 11.18
N LYS A 666 -69.77 -8.84 12.19
CA LYS A 666 -69.68 -7.74 13.18
C LYS A 666 -68.75 -7.94 14.42
N PRO A 667 -68.50 -6.89 15.25
CA PRO A 667 -67.38 -6.83 16.20
C PRO A 667 -67.73 -6.83 17.71
N GLU A 668 -66.70 -6.98 18.54
CA GLU A 668 -66.60 -6.69 20.00
C GLU A 668 -65.16 -6.23 20.31
N GLU A 669 -64.76 -5.78 21.51
CA GLU A 669 -65.17 -4.61 22.31
C GLU A 669 -63.97 -4.22 23.24
N GLN A 670 -63.93 -3.01 23.82
CA GLN A 670 -62.78 -2.51 24.60
C GLN A 670 -62.71 -3.03 26.06
N LYS A 671 -61.48 -3.10 26.62
CA LYS A 671 -61.23 -2.97 28.07
C LYS A 671 -60.03 -2.04 28.36
N LYS A 672 -60.04 -1.37 29.51
CA LYS A 672 -59.06 -0.35 29.95
C LYS A 672 -58.51 -0.62 31.35
N GLN A 673 -57.19 -0.40 31.56
CA GLN A 673 -56.55 0.14 32.78
C GLN A 673 -56.70 -0.66 34.10
N PRO A 674 -56.03 -0.30 35.25
CA PRO A 674 -55.10 0.81 35.57
C PRO A 674 -53.60 0.34 35.64
N GLY A 675 -52.61 0.98 36.30
CA GLY A 675 -52.59 2.12 37.24
C GLY A 675 -51.18 2.59 37.69
N PHE A 676 -51.10 3.28 38.83
CA PHE A 676 -49.90 3.82 39.53
C PHE A 676 -50.05 3.59 41.07
N PRO A 677 -48.98 3.47 41.89
CA PRO A 677 -48.05 4.55 42.31
C PRO A 677 -46.54 4.13 42.32
N ALA A 678 -45.47 4.97 42.40
CA ALA A 678 -45.18 6.37 42.79
C ALA A 678 -44.81 6.65 44.28
N ILE A 679 -43.58 7.18 44.57
CA ILE A 679 -43.21 8.30 45.51
C ILE A 679 -41.73 8.32 46.02
N LEU A 680 -41.02 9.46 45.81
CA LEU A 680 -39.86 10.14 46.53
C LEU A 680 -38.60 9.34 47.00
N ALA A 681 -37.40 9.89 47.32
CA ALA A 681 -36.59 11.14 47.10
C ALA A 681 -35.14 10.85 47.67
N PHE A 682 -34.05 11.66 47.73
CA PHE A 682 -33.64 13.10 47.64
C PHE A 682 -32.20 13.15 47.02
N ILE A 683 -31.74 14.13 46.21
CA ILE A 683 -31.28 15.54 46.43
C ILE A 683 -29.94 15.75 47.22
N ALA A 684 -28.86 16.09 46.50
CA ALA A 684 -27.82 17.14 46.75
C ALA A 684 -26.79 17.10 45.59
N ILE A 685 -26.53 18.13 44.77
CA ILE A 685 -25.90 19.47 45.00
C ILE A 685 -24.39 19.35 45.32
N GLY A 686 -23.47 20.01 44.59
CA GLY A 686 -23.69 20.98 43.50
C GLY A 686 -22.44 21.47 42.75
N ILE A 687 -22.58 22.61 42.07
CA ILE A 687 -21.65 23.20 41.08
C ILE A 687 -20.92 24.41 41.69
N PHE A 688 -19.69 24.70 41.27
CA PHE A 688 -19.16 26.06 41.31
C PHE A 688 -18.34 26.41 40.06
N TRP A 689 -18.47 27.66 39.62
CA TRP A 689 -17.76 28.25 38.47
C TRP A 689 -17.20 29.60 38.93
N ARG A 690 -15.99 29.98 38.51
CA ARG A 690 -15.48 31.34 38.73
C ARG A 690 -14.45 31.74 37.70
N ALA A 691 -14.63 32.93 37.12
CA ALA A 691 -13.72 33.50 36.13
C ALA A 691 -12.87 34.63 36.76
N THR A 692 -11.71 34.85 36.14
CA THR A 692 -10.93 36.09 35.98
C THR A 692 -11.04 37.23 37.01
N TRP A 693 -9.88 37.75 37.43
CA TRP A 693 -9.49 39.16 37.17
C TRP A 693 -7.95 39.28 37.17
N ARG A 694 -7.40 40.50 37.17
CA ARG A 694 -6.08 40.87 36.63
C ARG A 694 -5.23 41.68 37.63
N ASP A 695 -3.97 41.89 37.27
CA ASP A 695 -2.97 42.79 37.88
C ASP A 695 -2.48 42.32 39.28
N GLU A 696 -1.20 42.35 39.65
CA GLU A 696 -0.02 43.08 39.13
C GLU A 696 1.06 42.20 38.46
#